data_AF-A0A7V0IUH4-F1
#
_entry.id   AF-A0A7V0IUH4-F1
#
_cell.length_a   1.000
_cell.length_b   1.000
_cell.length_c   1.000
_cell.angle_alpha   90.00
_cell.angle_beta   90.00
_cell.angle_gamma   90.00
#
_symmetry.space_group_name_H-M   'P 1'
#
loop_
_entity.id
_entity.type
_entity.pdbx_description
1 polymer ?
#
loop_
_entity_poly.entity_id
_entity_poly.type
_entity_poly.pdbx_seq_one_letter_code
_entity_poly.pdbx_strand_id
1 'polypeptide(L)'
;MKKNLFLFCIVIILVPFLSFAQETVIKIKVDASQTIESVPEIFSPSMWIVNPHNRYLIEKFFSENNPKRIQISLSAIDFPLFARTESFKEYKQNLRKYFGPDGAAAYFIHKIKEFNTALVIGFDPPRMPSWLSSRPGDYRLLRKGGDITLEKTSPPMSYDLWAEVVTYTLTYFNNDLQIKNLGFFVGHEQDLDWAGSEKSFFRYYEYAAKAAKKVNPDIKVGGGGPRHWNIMRAGCDSKYYTRDAMEICKSEGGWRDRKNVPFLKNFIDYAVQNNVPLDFINWHSFGTNPEGFLIAGNRIKKWLGKKKLEDVRLYPSDWTYWSRTYPADYLDTTESAAYIPQALYYMWKGGIDWHGHDFDVEGYGMETKTIKKRDNSVFIGSWSIFARAKKGGIVKPTYNAFKALNMISREDKTGGSRLISTDFPEDETVVAFSTISGDARKIFFMMSNFIPKDKNKLNKYILGIAMKDGIIKEEVELFRKCIKDNTVASGKNRDNFAGCKSKLRQRTKDPEKLEVIDFTSKLFTCLKYKGDTNCMPDASEGLKFQRTRRTADKIKEVMGAASKSKHVSIEFINIPFKETAKLITYKIDSAHSNACSFNKKTEPRKTGTPCGVGGAIDKAVAEARKQARGEGLKKARIYLSSLGYEKKEIELLKNNIRSCVGRMNARNCLNELSERIGAGNPNRSRNIKNDLPEAFEKYKKTFQTSYYRTIDGINNWKEVSLEGSKEEKEVDIRKGMFILNRTVEPNSVYLLILEGS
;
A
#
# COMPACT_ATOMS: atom_id res chain seq x y z
N MET A 1 -16.80 79.99 -42.63
CA MET A 1 -15.53 79.30 -42.93
C MET A 1 -15.72 77.80 -42.70
N LYS A 2 -15.50 77.01 -43.77
CA LYS A 2 -14.96 75.63 -43.88
C LYS A 2 -14.83 74.82 -42.57
N LYS A 3 -15.13 73.52 -42.47
CA LYS A 3 -15.55 72.45 -43.39
C LYS A 3 -15.73 71.20 -42.50
N ASN A 4 -16.81 70.43 -42.71
CA ASN A 4 -16.86 68.97 -42.88
C ASN A 4 -16.28 68.03 -41.79
N LEU A 5 -16.83 66.88 -41.41
CA LEU A 5 -17.93 66.03 -41.91
C LEU A 5 -18.07 64.85 -40.90
N PHE A 6 -19.29 64.32 -40.74
CA PHE A 6 -19.64 62.90 -40.43
C PHE A 6 -19.29 62.32 -39.04
N LEU A 7 -20.06 61.40 -38.45
CA LEU A 7 -21.41 60.87 -38.62
C LEU A 7 -21.61 59.97 -37.38
N PHE A 8 -22.69 60.19 -36.64
CA PHE A 8 -23.62 59.19 -36.07
C PHE A 8 -23.10 57.77 -35.69
N CYS A 9 -23.21 57.38 -34.41
CA CYS A 9 -24.24 56.43 -33.94
C CYS A 9 -24.04 56.05 -32.46
N ILE A 10 -25.15 56.12 -31.73
CA ILE A 10 -25.41 55.56 -30.40
C ILE A 10 -25.38 54.03 -30.46
N VAL A 11 -24.84 53.35 -29.43
CA VAL A 11 -25.44 52.21 -28.68
C VAL A 11 -24.38 51.60 -27.73
N ILE A 12 -24.56 51.93 -26.45
CA ILE A 12 -24.51 51.09 -25.23
C ILE A 12 -23.93 49.66 -25.35
N ILE A 13 -22.88 49.42 -24.54
CA ILE A 13 -22.43 48.16 -23.88
C ILE A 13 -22.10 46.96 -24.79
N LEU A 14 -20.80 46.59 -24.84
CA LEU A 14 -20.31 45.20 -24.79
C LEU A 14 -18.79 45.18 -24.51
N VAL A 15 -18.47 45.19 -23.22
CA VAL A 15 -17.16 44.82 -22.62
C VAL A 15 -16.97 43.30 -22.83
N PRO A 16 -15.73 42.79 -22.98
CA PRO A 16 -15.37 41.79 -23.97
C PRO A 16 -15.91 40.40 -23.65
N PHE A 17 -15.96 39.56 -24.69
CA PHE A 17 -16.06 38.09 -24.61
C PHE A 17 -14.98 37.52 -23.68
N LEU A 18 -15.23 37.57 -22.38
CA LEU A 18 -14.76 36.55 -21.45
C LEU A 18 -15.42 35.25 -21.94
N SER A 19 -14.62 34.41 -22.59
CA SER A 19 -14.98 33.01 -22.73
C SER A 19 -15.10 32.45 -21.31
N PHE A 20 -16.31 32.49 -20.75
CA PHE A 20 -16.65 31.67 -19.60
C PHE A 20 -16.43 30.23 -20.07
N ALA A 21 -15.31 29.64 -19.68
CA ALA A 21 -15.17 28.20 -19.70
C ALA A 21 -16.30 27.68 -18.79
N GLN A 22 -17.38 27.21 -19.42
CA GLN A 22 -18.50 26.60 -18.72
C GLN A 22 -17.91 25.48 -17.87
N GLU A 23 -17.98 25.59 -16.54
CA GLU A 23 -17.47 24.55 -15.65
C GLU A 23 -18.17 23.24 -16.02
N THR A 24 -17.38 22.28 -16.50
CA THR A 24 -17.89 20.99 -16.97
C THR A 24 -18.37 20.19 -15.77
N VAL A 25 -19.68 20.03 -15.64
CA VAL A 25 -20.29 19.19 -14.61
C VAL A 25 -20.12 17.72 -15.02
N ILE A 26 -19.47 16.93 -14.16
CA ILE A 26 -19.38 15.47 -14.33
C ILE A 26 -20.76 14.89 -14.00
N LYS A 27 -21.41 14.26 -14.97
CA LYS A 27 -22.69 13.58 -14.78
C LYS A 27 -22.45 12.10 -14.52
N ILE A 28 -22.92 11.60 -13.38
CA ILE A 28 -22.84 10.20 -12.99
C ILE A 28 -24.26 9.67 -12.87
N LYS A 29 -24.54 8.53 -13.50
CA LYS A 29 -25.85 7.88 -13.49
C LYS A 29 -25.74 6.53 -12.80
N VAL A 30 -26.59 6.29 -11.80
CA VAL A 30 -26.66 5.04 -11.03
C VAL A 30 -28.01 4.40 -11.31
N ASP A 31 -28.02 3.20 -11.91
CA ASP A 31 -29.25 2.44 -12.14
C ASP A 31 -29.38 1.32 -11.11
N ALA A 32 -30.25 1.51 -10.13
CA ALA A 32 -30.46 0.57 -9.03
C ALA A 32 -31.14 -0.74 -9.46
N SER A 33 -31.76 -0.78 -10.64
CA SER A 33 -32.38 -1.99 -11.18
C SER A 33 -31.40 -2.90 -11.93
N GLN A 34 -30.29 -2.33 -12.41
CA GLN A 34 -29.32 -3.04 -13.25
C GLN A 34 -28.17 -3.59 -12.40
N THR A 35 -28.32 -4.83 -11.93
CA THR A 35 -27.21 -5.57 -11.31
C THR A 35 -26.19 -6.00 -12.36
N ILE A 36 -24.91 -5.77 -12.08
CA ILE A 36 -23.77 -6.24 -12.89
C ILE A 36 -23.33 -7.63 -12.41
N GLU A 37 -22.95 -7.74 -11.15
CA GLU A 37 -22.40 -8.96 -10.53
C GLU A 37 -22.48 -8.88 -8.99
N SER A 38 -22.12 -9.97 -8.29
CA SER A 38 -21.80 -9.89 -6.86
C SER A 38 -20.63 -8.94 -6.64
N VAL A 39 -20.58 -8.20 -5.53
CA VAL A 39 -19.46 -7.27 -5.29
C VAL A 39 -18.11 -8.01 -5.38
N PRO A 40 -17.22 -7.64 -6.32
CA PRO A 40 -15.93 -8.32 -6.46
C PRO A 40 -15.08 -8.23 -5.20
N GLU A 41 -14.38 -9.32 -4.85
CA GLU A 41 -13.49 -9.39 -3.66
C GLU A 41 -12.42 -8.29 -3.65
N ILE A 42 -12.05 -7.76 -4.82
CA ILE A 42 -11.08 -6.67 -4.95
C ILE A 42 -11.51 -5.40 -4.20
N PHE A 43 -12.82 -5.17 -4.00
CA PHE A 43 -13.33 -4.04 -3.22
C PHE A 43 -13.34 -4.30 -1.72
N SER A 44 -13.08 -5.52 -1.26
CA SER A 44 -12.94 -5.83 0.16
C SER A 44 -11.53 -5.48 0.66
N PRO A 45 -11.39 -5.01 1.91
CA PRO A 45 -10.07 -4.80 2.52
C PRO A 45 -9.24 -6.09 2.54
N SER A 46 -8.02 -6.00 2.02
CA SER A 46 -7.06 -7.11 2.00
C SER A 46 -5.64 -6.58 2.17
N MET A 47 -4.87 -7.18 3.08
CA MET A 47 -3.60 -6.59 3.56
C MET A 47 -2.44 -7.58 3.56
N TRP A 48 -1.23 -7.05 3.42
CA TRP A 48 0.00 -7.73 3.83
C TRP A 48 0.44 -7.23 5.21
N ILE A 49 0.52 -8.15 6.18
CA ILE A 49 0.88 -7.87 7.57
C ILE A 49 2.27 -8.42 7.87
N VAL A 50 3.16 -7.57 8.35
CA VAL A 50 4.53 -7.91 8.76
C VAL A 50 4.60 -8.29 10.24
N ASN A 51 3.83 -7.62 11.12
CA ASN A 51 3.83 -7.84 12.57
C ASN A 51 2.46 -8.33 13.09
N PRO A 52 2.12 -9.62 12.92
CA PRO A 52 0.82 -10.16 13.34
C PRO A 52 0.63 -10.22 14.87
N HIS A 53 1.63 -9.87 15.67
CA HIS A 53 1.55 -9.89 17.13
C HIS A 53 1.05 -8.58 17.77
N ASN A 54 0.81 -7.52 16.98
CA ASN A 54 0.28 -6.27 17.54
C ASN A 54 -1.24 -6.37 17.75
N ARG A 55 -1.64 -6.86 18.92
CA ARG A 55 -3.05 -7.11 19.29
C ARG A 55 -3.99 -5.93 19.03
N TYR A 56 -3.59 -4.70 19.36
CA TYR A 56 -4.47 -3.54 19.17
C TYR A 56 -4.73 -3.25 17.69
N LEU A 57 -3.68 -3.18 16.87
CA LEU A 57 -3.82 -2.89 15.45
C LEU A 57 -4.62 -3.97 14.73
N ILE A 58 -4.35 -5.25 15.06
CA ILE A 58 -5.11 -6.38 14.54
C ILE A 58 -6.59 -6.25 14.94
N GLU A 59 -6.89 -6.01 16.22
CA GLU A 59 -8.28 -5.90 16.67
C GLU A 59 -9.02 -4.77 15.98
N LYS A 60 -8.42 -3.57 15.98
CA LYS A 60 -9.04 -2.39 15.40
C LYS A 60 -9.29 -2.58 13.90
N PHE A 61 -8.31 -3.09 13.17
CA PHE A 61 -8.49 -3.31 11.75
C PHE A 61 -9.51 -4.39 11.44
N PHE A 62 -9.45 -5.56 12.09
CA PHE A 62 -10.40 -6.64 11.83
C PHE A 62 -11.84 -6.25 12.17
N SER A 63 -12.06 -5.63 13.33
CA SER A 63 -13.40 -5.22 13.77
C SER A 63 -14.04 -4.14 12.87
N GLU A 64 -13.24 -3.19 12.38
CA GLU A 64 -13.78 -2.07 11.59
C GLU A 64 -13.72 -2.29 10.07
N ASN A 65 -12.82 -3.15 9.58
CA ASN A 65 -12.58 -3.34 8.14
C ASN A 65 -12.90 -4.75 7.64
N ASN A 66 -13.14 -5.74 8.52
CA ASN A 66 -13.55 -7.10 8.15
C ASN A 66 -12.75 -7.66 6.93
N PRO A 67 -11.43 -7.83 7.06
CA PRO A 67 -10.59 -8.11 5.91
C PRO A 67 -10.92 -9.47 5.29
N LYS A 68 -11.06 -9.51 3.97
CA LYS A 68 -11.34 -10.74 3.23
C LYS A 68 -10.10 -11.63 3.11
N ARG A 69 -8.91 -11.00 3.02
CA ARG A 69 -7.63 -11.70 2.86
C ARG A 69 -6.51 -11.02 3.63
N ILE A 70 -5.68 -11.83 4.29
CA ILE A 70 -4.43 -11.38 4.91
C ILE A 70 -3.28 -12.23 4.39
N GLN A 71 -2.22 -11.57 3.98
CA GLN A 71 -0.94 -12.20 3.68
C GLN A 71 0.04 -11.99 4.83
N ILE A 72 0.81 -13.03 5.18
CA ILE A 72 1.97 -12.92 6.07
C ILE A 72 3.17 -13.68 5.49
N SER A 73 4.37 -13.22 5.81
CA SER A 73 5.61 -13.93 5.50
C SER A 73 6.23 -14.51 6.76
N LEU A 74 6.54 -15.82 6.74
CA LEU A 74 7.21 -16.51 7.83
C LEU A 74 8.72 -16.21 7.89
N SER A 75 9.21 -15.45 6.92
CA SER A 75 10.61 -15.02 6.81
C SER A 75 10.78 -13.54 7.12
N ALA A 76 9.75 -12.80 7.55
CA ALA A 76 9.81 -11.35 7.81
C ALA A 76 10.94 -10.92 8.78
N ILE A 77 11.58 -9.75 8.55
CA ILE A 77 12.71 -9.21 9.36
C ILE A 77 12.32 -9.12 10.83
N ASP A 78 11.09 -8.66 11.06
CA ASP A 78 10.58 -8.35 12.39
C ASP A 78 10.29 -9.57 13.23
N PHE A 79 10.07 -10.72 12.60
CA PHE A 79 9.82 -11.95 13.30
C PHE A 79 10.32 -13.16 12.49
N PRO A 80 11.65 -13.40 12.48
CA PRO A 80 12.29 -14.34 11.59
C PRO A 80 12.16 -15.80 12.09
N LEU A 81 10.93 -16.30 12.13
CA LEU A 81 10.60 -17.68 12.54
C LEU A 81 11.43 -18.72 11.82
N PHE A 82 11.68 -18.47 10.55
CA PHE A 82 12.44 -19.35 9.68
C PHE A 82 13.93 -18.99 9.67
N ALA A 83 14.24 -17.72 9.43
CA ALA A 83 15.58 -17.27 9.08
C ALA A 83 16.65 -17.39 10.18
N ARG A 84 16.23 -17.43 11.45
CA ARG A 84 17.16 -17.47 12.60
C ARG A 84 17.27 -18.85 13.24
N THR A 85 16.78 -19.88 12.57
CA THR A 85 16.83 -21.26 13.08
C THR A 85 18.13 -21.94 12.68
N GLU A 86 18.66 -22.76 13.57
CA GLU A 86 19.86 -23.57 13.36
C GLU A 86 19.53 -24.97 12.83
N SER A 87 18.26 -25.40 12.93
CA SER A 87 17.79 -26.67 12.41
C SER A 87 16.30 -26.67 12.08
N PHE A 88 15.87 -27.66 11.29
CA PHE A 88 14.45 -27.89 11.07
C PHE A 88 13.68 -28.19 12.38
N LYS A 89 14.30 -28.89 13.34
CA LYS A 89 13.68 -29.16 14.65
C LYS A 89 13.38 -27.87 15.41
N GLU A 90 14.31 -26.92 15.41
CA GLU A 90 14.12 -25.63 16.05
C GLU A 90 13.02 -24.82 15.34
N TYR A 91 12.99 -24.82 14.01
CA TYR A 91 11.90 -24.20 13.24
C TYR A 91 10.53 -24.71 13.67
N LYS A 92 10.37 -26.04 13.79
CA LYS A 92 9.11 -26.67 14.24
C LYS A 92 8.67 -26.15 15.60
N GLN A 93 9.60 -26.00 16.54
CA GLN A 93 9.35 -25.49 17.90
C GLN A 93 8.99 -24.01 17.89
N ASN A 94 9.73 -23.18 17.15
CA ASN A 94 9.50 -21.74 17.05
C ASN A 94 8.14 -21.43 16.40
N LEU A 95 7.78 -22.17 15.34
CA LEU A 95 6.48 -22.03 14.69
C LEU A 95 5.32 -22.29 15.66
N ARG A 96 5.38 -23.41 16.39
CA ARG A 96 4.36 -23.78 17.39
C ARG A 96 4.30 -22.81 18.56
N LYS A 97 5.46 -22.37 19.05
CA LYS A 97 5.54 -21.40 20.14
C LYS A 97 4.92 -20.05 19.76
N TYR A 98 5.03 -19.63 18.50
CA TYR A 98 4.55 -18.31 18.10
C TYR A 98 3.06 -18.24 17.77
N PHE A 99 2.54 -19.24 17.05
CA PHE A 99 1.13 -19.26 16.63
C PHE A 99 0.25 -20.16 17.51
N GLY A 100 0.84 -20.93 18.41
CA GLY A 100 0.11 -21.74 19.39
C GLY A 100 -0.70 -20.87 20.37
N PRO A 101 -1.55 -21.48 21.21
CA PRO A 101 -2.53 -20.76 22.05
C PRO A 101 -1.96 -19.66 22.95
N ASP A 102 -0.75 -19.85 23.47
CA ASP A 102 -0.04 -18.89 24.33
C ASP A 102 1.00 -18.05 23.57
N GLY A 103 1.05 -18.22 22.24
CA GLY A 103 2.01 -17.58 21.37
C GLY A 103 1.68 -16.12 21.08
N ALA A 104 2.69 -15.35 20.69
CA ALA A 104 2.52 -13.92 20.44
C ALA A 104 1.57 -13.60 19.27
N ALA A 105 1.34 -14.53 18.33
CA ALA A 105 0.37 -14.40 17.24
C ALA A 105 -0.92 -15.22 17.45
N ALA A 106 -1.15 -15.80 18.64
CA ALA A 106 -2.37 -16.55 18.94
C ALA A 106 -3.64 -15.74 18.67
N TYR A 107 -3.63 -14.46 19.08
CA TYR A 107 -4.76 -13.56 18.88
C TYR A 107 -5.04 -13.27 17.40
N PHE A 108 -3.99 -13.16 16.58
CA PHE A 108 -4.14 -13.01 15.14
C PHE A 108 -4.81 -14.25 14.52
N ILE A 109 -4.38 -15.45 14.91
CA ILE A 109 -5.02 -16.71 14.49
C ILE A 109 -6.49 -16.78 14.90
N HIS A 110 -6.81 -16.33 16.12
CA HIS A 110 -8.20 -16.22 16.57
C HIS A 110 -9.02 -15.29 15.66
N LYS A 111 -8.49 -14.11 15.32
CA LYS A 111 -9.16 -13.14 14.45
C LYS A 111 -9.33 -13.64 13.01
N ILE A 112 -8.34 -14.36 12.47
CA ILE A 112 -8.47 -15.02 11.16
C ILE A 112 -9.67 -15.97 11.14
N LYS A 113 -9.88 -16.75 12.21
CA LYS A 113 -11.01 -17.68 12.33
C LYS A 113 -12.34 -16.95 12.55
N GLU A 114 -12.37 -16.00 13.47
CA GLU A 114 -13.57 -15.23 13.84
C GLU A 114 -14.20 -14.54 12.62
N PHE A 115 -13.37 -13.97 11.76
CA PHE A 115 -13.82 -13.25 10.56
C PHE A 115 -13.82 -14.12 9.29
N ASN A 116 -13.49 -15.41 9.39
CA ASN A 116 -13.34 -16.33 8.25
C ASN A 116 -12.42 -15.76 7.14
N THR A 117 -11.40 -15.01 7.54
CA THR A 117 -10.46 -14.32 6.65
C THR A 117 -9.57 -15.34 5.96
N ALA A 118 -9.39 -15.23 4.65
CA ALA A 118 -8.44 -16.07 3.93
C ALA A 118 -7.00 -15.70 4.33
N LEU A 119 -6.23 -16.68 4.80
CA LEU A 119 -4.85 -16.49 5.22
C LEU A 119 -3.91 -17.01 4.13
N VAL A 120 -3.11 -16.13 3.54
CA VAL A 120 -2.06 -16.49 2.59
C VAL A 120 -0.71 -16.43 3.29
N ILE A 121 -0.07 -17.57 3.52
CA ILE A 121 1.24 -17.64 4.17
C ILE A 121 2.32 -17.94 3.15
N GLY A 122 3.54 -17.45 3.38
CA GLY A 122 4.64 -17.77 2.47
C GLY A 122 6.02 -17.56 3.04
N PHE A 123 6.99 -17.85 2.19
CA PHE A 123 8.40 -17.69 2.46
C PHE A 123 9.02 -16.75 1.43
N ASP A 124 9.62 -15.69 1.95
CA ASP A 124 10.38 -14.72 1.16
C ASP A 124 11.84 -15.14 1.17
N PRO A 125 12.47 -15.41 0.01
CA PRO A 125 13.89 -15.14 -0.16
C PRO A 125 14.04 -13.64 -0.43
N PRO A 126 14.89 -12.90 0.30
CA PRO A 126 15.98 -13.36 1.16
C PRO A 126 15.49 -13.88 2.52
N ARG A 127 16.34 -14.70 3.15
CA ARG A 127 16.36 -15.21 4.54
C ARG A 127 16.20 -16.73 4.67
N MET A 128 16.78 -17.47 3.73
CA MET A 128 17.08 -18.89 3.88
C MET A 128 17.96 -19.11 5.13
N PRO A 129 17.62 -20.05 6.03
CA PRO A 129 18.50 -20.41 7.13
C PRO A 129 19.71 -21.22 6.64
N SER A 130 20.83 -21.14 7.36
CA SER A 130 22.10 -21.76 6.96
C SER A 130 21.97 -23.26 6.69
N TRP A 131 21.26 -23.99 7.56
CA TRP A 131 21.04 -25.45 7.43
C TRP A 131 20.23 -25.88 6.20
N LEU A 132 19.55 -24.94 5.52
CA LEU A 132 18.81 -25.22 4.29
C LEU A 132 19.50 -24.62 3.06
N SER A 133 20.32 -23.58 3.22
CA SER A 133 20.99 -22.91 2.10
C SER A 133 21.96 -23.83 1.36
N SER A 134 22.06 -23.69 0.04
CA SER A 134 23.11 -24.34 -0.76
C SER A 134 24.49 -23.69 -0.59
N ARG A 135 24.60 -22.59 0.17
CA ARG A 135 25.86 -21.89 0.48
C ARG A 135 25.96 -21.55 1.97
N PRO A 136 25.95 -22.56 2.86
CA PRO A 136 26.08 -22.31 4.29
C PRO A 136 27.42 -21.62 4.58
N GLY A 137 27.41 -20.60 5.43
CA GLY A 137 28.57 -19.82 5.83
C GLY A 137 29.01 -18.74 4.83
N ASP A 138 28.32 -18.55 3.70
CA ASP A 138 28.66 -17.50 2.74
C ASP A 138 28.07 -16.13 3.16
N TYR A 139 28.82 -15.42 3.99
CA TYR A 139 28.45 -14.12 4.53
C TYR A 139 28.74 -12.93 3.58
N ARG A 140 29.23 -13.17 2.37
CA ARG A 140 29.41 -12.11 1.38
C ARG A 140 28.04 -11.52 1.04
N LEU A 141 27.98 -10.19 0.90
CA LEU A 141 26.73 -9.49 0.66
C LEU A 141 26.29 -9.65 -0.80
N LEU A 142 25.00 -9.90 -1.02
CA LEU A 142 24.42 -9.88 -2.36
C LEU A 142 24.38 -8.46 -2.93
N ARG A 143 23.98 -7.47 -2.11
CA ARG A 143 23.68 -6.09 -2.55
C ARG A 143 24.64 -5.06 -1.94
N LYS A 144 24.98 -4.04 -2.74
CA LYS A 144 25.69 -2.83 -2.26
C LYS A 144 24.81 -2.10 -1.25
N GLY A 145 25.36 -1.85 -0.06
CA GLY A 145 24.66 -1.13 1.02
C GLY A 145 23.46 -1.87 1.63
N GLY A 146 23.31 -3.17 1.33
CA GLY A 146 22.33 -4.05 1.97
C GLY A 146 22.96 -4.91 3.08
N ASP A 147 22.12 -5.66 3.78
CA ASP A 147 22.48 -6.58 4.88
C ASP A 147 22.20 -8.06 4.55
N ILE A 148 21.83 -8.33 3.29
CA ILE A 148 21.46 -9.66 2.80
C ILE A 148 22.70 -10.36 2.24
N THR A 149 23.01 -11.54 2.77
CA THR A 149 24.13 -12.38 2.35
C THR A 149 23.75 -13.35 1.23
N LEU A 150 24.76 -13.89 0.54
CA LEU A 150 24.57 -14.92 -0.48
C LEU A 150 23.98 -16.20 0.12
N GLU A 151 24.40 -16.61 1.32
CA GLU A 151 23.79 -17.72 2.05
C GLU A 151 22.26 -17.57 2.11
N LYS A 152 21.79 -16.41 2.57
CA LYS A 152 20.37 -16.15 2.83
C LYS A 152 19.52 -16.07 1.55
N THR A 153 20.13 -16.06 0.39
CA THR A 153 19.47 -15.85 -0.90
C THR A 153 19.69 -16.97 -1.90
N SER A 154 20.52 -17.95 -1.53
CA SER A 154 20.82 -19.09 -2.39
C SER A 154 19.67 -20.09 -2.41
N PRO A 155 19.57 -20.92 -3.47
CA PRO A 155 18.68 -22.08 -3.49
C PRO A 155 18.85 -22.98 -2.27
N PRO A 156 17.86 -23.82 -1.95
CA PRO A 156 18.05 -24.81 -0.90
C PRO A 156 19.08 -25.86 -1.36
N MET A 157 19.87 -26.39 -0.42
CA MET A 157 20.77 -27.51 -0.66
C MET A 157 20.03 -28.80 -1.03
N SER A 158 18.79 -28.94 -0.54
CA SER A 158 17.89 -30.04 -0.88
C SER A 158 16.48 -29.51 -1.09
N TYR A 159 15.93 -29.72 -2.28
CA TYR A 159 14.55 -29.36 -2.60
C TYR A 159 13.55 -30.28 -1.90
N ASP A 160 13.93 -31.52 -1.56
CA ASP A 160 13.10 -32.44 -0.78
C ASP A 160 13.00 -31.97 0.68
N LEU A 161 14.12 -31.57 1.28
CA LEU A 161 14.11 -30.98 2.63
C LEU A 161 13.27 -29.69 2.66
N TRP A 162 13.35 -28.87 1.61
CA TRP A 162 12.47 -27.72 1.45
C TRP A 162 10.98 -28.12 1.37
N ALA A 163 10.64 -29.16 0.61
CA ALA A 163 9.28 -29.69 0.56
C ALA A 163 8.80 -30.17 1.94
N GLU A 164 9.65 -30.81 2.75
CA GLU A 164 9.32 -31.21 4.11
C GLU A 164 9.01 -30.01 5.03
N VAL A 165 9.77 -28.92 4.91
CA VAL A 165 9.51 -27.67 5.63
C VAL A 165 8.11 -27.18 5.29
N VAL A 166 7.79 -27.08 4.00
CA VAL A 166 6.48 -26.61 3.52
C VAL A 166 5.36 -27.51 4.01
N THR A 167 5.52 -28.84 3.90
CA THR A 167 4.56 -29.82 4.38
C THR A 167 4.29 -29.65 5.87
N TYR A 168 5.32 -29.54 6.70
CA TYR A 168 5.14 -29.36 8.14
C TYR A 168 4.41 -28.06 8.47
N THR A 169 4.82 -26.95 7.84
CA THR A 169 4.21 -25.64 8.06
C THR A 169 2.74 -25.66 7.71
N LEU A 170 2.38 -26.12 6.51
CA LEU A 170 0.99 -26.13 6.06
C LEU A 170 0.15 -27.15 6.83
N THR A 171 0.71 -28.29 7.23
CA THR A 171 0.02 -29.23 8.13
C THR A 171 -0.33 -28.54 9.45
N TYR A 172 0.60 -27.77 10.03
CA TYR A 172 0.34 -27.06 11.27
C TYR A 172 -0.76 -26.00 11.13
N PHE A 173 -0.77 -25.21 10.05
CA PHE A 173 -1.83 -24.22 9.82
C PHE A 173 -3.18 -24.84 9.46
N ASN A 174 -3.19 -25.83 8.57
CA ASN A 174 -4.40 -26.48 8.06
C ASN A 174 -5.03 -27.42 9.10
N ASN A 175 -4.24 -28.31 9.73
CA ASN A 175 -4.76 -29.38 10.60
C ASN A 175 -4.79 -28.93 12.07
N ASP A 176 -3.65 -28.49 12.61
CA ASP A 176 -3.55 -28.20 14.05
C ASP A 176 -4.24 -26.87 14.39
N LEU A 177 -4.01 -25.84 13.59
CA LEU A 177 -4.67 -24.55 13.74
C LEU A 177 -6.01 -24.48 13.01
N GLN A 178 -6.42 -25.49 12.23
CA GLN A 178 -7.74 -25.55 11.57
C GLN A 178 -8.09 -24.29 10.75
N ILE A 179 -7.11 -23.72 10.04
CA ILE A 179 -7.36 -22.61 9.11
C ILE A 179 -7.90 -23.16 7.80
N LYS A 180 -9.20 -22.93 7.54
CA LYS A 180 -9.92 -23.49 6.39
C LYS A 180 -9.53 -22.83 5.05
N ASN A 181 -9.44 -21.50 5.05
CA ASN A 181 -9.18 -20.71 3.85
C ASN A 181 -7.69 -20.38 3.73
N LEU A 182 -6.88 -21.38 3.37
CA LEU A 182 -5.42 -21.27 3.35
C LEU A 182 -4.89 -21.11 1.93
N GLY A 183 -4.04 -20.10 1.75
CA GLY A 183 -3.19 -19.91 0.58
C GLY A 183 -1.72 -20.05 0.95
N PHE A 184 -0.89 -20.43 -0.02
CA PHE A 184 0.54 -20.57 0.12
C PHE A 184 1.29 -19.87 -1.02
N PHE A 185 2.26 -19.03 -0.70
CA PHE A 185 3.08 -18.35 -1.71
C PHE A 185 4.59 -18.53 -1.52
N VAL A 186 5.31 -18.41 -2.64
CA VAL A 186 6.77 -18.28 -2.66
C VAL A 186 7.18 -17.12 -3.56
N GLY A 187 7.98 -16.21 -3.04
CA GLY A 187 8.61 -15.13 -3.79
C GLY A 187 8.30 -13.72 -3.27
N HIS A 188 9.37 -12.93 -3.11
CA HIS A 188 9.35 -11.53 -2.70
C HIS A 188 10.62 -10.85 -3.23
N GLU A 189 10.51 -10.16 -4.37
CA GLU A 189 11.62 -9.49 -5.08
C GLU A 189 12.76 -10.40 -5.58
N GLN A 190 12.51 -11.70 -5.78
CA GLN A 190 13.53 -12.65 -6.22
C GLN A 190 14.12 -12.35 -7.62
N ASP A 191 13.45 -11.51 -8.43
CA ASP A 191 14.03 -10.98 -9.67
C ASP A 191 15.33 -10.19 -9.42
N LEU A 192 15.57 -9.76 -8.18
CA LEU A 192 16.83 -9.18 -7.71
C LEU A 192 17.49 -10.06 -6.65
N ASP A 193 16.73 -10.51 -5.65
CA ASP A 193 17.25 -10.98 -4.37
C ASP A 193 17.51 -12.51 -4.29
N TRP A 194 17.37 -13.26 -5.39
CA TRP A 194 17.78 -14.67 -5.45
C TRP A 194 19.24 -14.81 -5.90
N ALA A 195 20.05 -15.63 -5.24
CA ALA A 195 21.45 -15.91 -5.63
C ALA A 195 21.55 -17.23 -6.40
N GLY A 196 20.72 -17.39 -7.43
CA GLY A 196 20.68 -18.55 -8.32
C GLY A 196 19.98 -18.24 -9.64
N SER A 197 19.90 -19.23 -10.53
CA SER A 197 19.19 -19.09 -11.81
C SER A 197 17.68 -18.95 -11.63
N GLU A 198 16.97 -18.36 -12.61
CA GLU A 198 15.50 -18.35 -12.61
C GLU A 198 14.92 -19.76 -12.44
N LYS A 199 15.50 -20.75 -13.15
CA LYS A 199 15.07 -22.15 -13.07
C LYS A 199 15.22 -22.73 -11.65
N SER A 200 16.28 -22.36 -10.91
CA SER A 200 16.44 -22.86 -9.53
C SER A 200 15.39 -22.27 -8.58
N PHE A 201 14.94 -21.02 -8.82
CA PHE A 201 13.79 -20.46 -8.11
C PHE A 201 12.47 -21.12 -8.53
N PHE A 202 12.27 -21.40 -9.82
CA PHE A 202 11.06 -22.07 -10.28
C PHE A 202 10.93 -23.50 -9.72
N ARG A 203 12.06 -24.21 -9.59
CA ARG A 203 12.12 -25.48 -8.84
C ARG A 203 11.79 -25.29 -7.35
N TYR A 204 12.23 -24.19 -6.75
CA TYR A 204 11.92 -23.88 -5.35
C TYR A 204 10.41 -23.73 -5.15
N TYR A 205 9.73 -23.04 -6.07
CA TYR A 205 8.27 -23.00 -6.10
C TYR A 205 7.64 -24.37 -6.36
N GLU A 206 8.12 -25.12 -7.36
CA GLU A 206 7.54 -26.41 -7.75
C GLU A 206 7.45 -27.40 -6.58
N TYR A 207 8.54 -27.58 -5.84
CA TYR A 207 8.58 -28.47 -4.70
C TYR A 207 7.63 -28.00 -3.58
N ALA A 208 7.54 -26.69 -3.37
CA ALA A 208 6.64 -26.11 -2.38
C ALA A 208 5.15 -26.29 -2.78
N ALA A 209 4.81 -26.01 -4.04
CA ALA A 209 3.46 -26.15 -4.58
C ALA A 209 2.97 -27.61 -4.53
N LYS A 210 3.84 -28.56 -4.92
CA LYS A 210 3.55 -30.00 -4.83
C LYS A 210 3.40 -30.46 -3.38
N ALA A 211 4.25 -29.99 -2.47
CA ALA A 211 4.15 -30.28 -1.03
C ALA A 211 2.84 -29.75 -0.43
N ALA A 212 2.46 -28.52 -0.77
CA ALA A 212 1.22 -27.89 -0.32
C ALA A 212 -0.03 -28.67 -0.76
N LYS A 213 -0.10 -29.04 -2.05
CA LYS A 213 -1.22 -29.83 -2.59
C LYS A 213 -1.32 -31.24 -2.02
N LYS A 214 -0.20 -31.83 -1.56
CA LYS A 214 -0.20 -33.11 -0.82
C LYS A 214 -0.78 -32.99 0.59
N VAL A 215 -0.61 -31.84 1.25
CA VAL A 215 -1.20 -31.60 2.59
C VAL A 215 -2.71 -31.48 2.46
N ASN A 216 -3.18 -30.63 1.54
CA ASN A 216 -4.60 -30.47 1.25
C ASN A 216 -4.73 -29.88 -0.18
N PRO A 217 -5.47 -30.54 -1.11
CA PRO A 217 -5.64 -30.07 -2.49
C PRO A 217 -6.33 -28.70 -2.59
N ASP A 218 -7.11 -28.31 -1.58
CA ASP A 218 -7.83 -27.03 -1.55
C ASP A 218 -6.93 -25.83 -1.24
N ILE A 219 -5.73 -26.06 -0.68
CA ILE A 219 -4.76 -24.99 -0.42
C ILE A 219 -4.40 -24.33 -1.75
N LYS A 220 -4.67 -23.03 -1.88
CA LYS A 220 -4.33 -22.27 -3.08
C LYS A 220 -2.84 -22.00 -3.10
N VAL A 221 -2.13 -22.39 -4.15
CA VAL A 221 -0.68 -22.19 -4.28
C VAL A 221 -0.36 -21.20 -5.38
N GLY A 222 0.60 -20.33 -5.14
CA GLY A 222 0.98 -19.31 -6.10
C GLY A 222 2.32 -18.70 -5.80
N GLY A 223 2.78 -17.79 -6.64
CA GLY A 223 4.10 -17.25 -6.45
C GLY A 223 4.61 -16.43 -7.60
N GLY A 224 5.93 -16.31 -7.60
CA GLY A 224 6.68 -15.58 -8.60
C GLY A 224 7.01 -14.16 -8.18
N GLY A 225 6.46 -13.63 -7.08
CA GLY A 225 6.53 -12.25 -6.53
C GLY A 225 7.71 -11.35 -6.93
N PRO A 226 7.80 -10.84 -8.17
CA PRO A 226 8.87 -9.94 -8.56
C PRO A 226 8.51 -8.50 -8.16
N ARG A 227 9.50 -7.61 -8.13
CA ARG A 227 9.33 -6.18 -7.80
C ARG A 227 8.31 -5.43 -8.65
N HIS A 228 8.03 -5.96 -9.85
CA HIS A 228 7.04 -5.42 -10.77
C HIS A 228 6.66 -6.49 -11.80
N TRP A 229 5.40 -6.50 -12.26
CA TRP A 229 4.86 -7.57 -13.12
C TRP A 229 5.60 -7.80 -14.45
N ASN A 230 6.26 -6.76 -14.99
CA ASN A 230 6.98 -6.85 -16.27
C ASN A 230 8.51 -6.83 -16.14
N ILE A 231 9.05 -6.92 -14.92
CA ILE A 231 10.49 -6.85 -14.73
C ILE A 231 11.17 -8.13 -15.21
N MET A 232 12.37 -7.97 -15.77
CA MET A 232 13.26 -9.08 -16.10
C MET A 232 14.15 -9.35 -14.88
N ARG A 233 14.61 -10.60 -14.73
CA ARG A 233 15.63 -10.95 -13.74
C ARG A 233 16.89 -10.10 -13.92
N ALA A 234 17.51 -9.68 -12.83
CA ALA A 234 18.75 -8.95 -12.83
C ALA A 234 19.89 -9.80 -13.43
N GLY A 235 20.68 -9.20 -14.34
CA GLY A 235 21.91 -9.82 -14.85
C GLY A 235 23.06 -9.74 -13.85
N CYS A 236 24.15 -10.48 -14.12
CA CYS A 236 25.34 -10.47 -13.25
C CYS A 236 26.06 -9.11 -13.22
N ASP A 237 25.75 -8.21 -14.15
CA ASP A 237 26.24 -6.83 -14.23
C ASP A 237 25.32 -5.83 -13.51
N SER A 238 24.30 -6.31 -12.78
CA SER A 238 23.36 -5.47 -12.04
C SER A 238 24.08 -4.49 -11.12
N LYS A 239 23.77 -3.19 -11.28
CA LYS A 239 24.33 -2.12 -10.43
C LYS A 239 24.12 -2.32 -8.93
N TYR A 240 23.15 -3.15 -8.56
CA TYR A 240 22.81 -3.46 -7.17
C TYR A 240 23.74 -4.51 -6.56
N TYR A 241 24.37 -5.38 -7.36
CA TYR A 241 25.20 -6.47 -6.86
C TYR A 241 26.58 -5.99 -6.37
N THR A 242 27.09 -6.61 -5.32
CA THR A 242 28.50 -6.45 -4.90
C THR A 242 29.43 -7.11 -5.91
N ARG A 243 30.72 -6.77 -5.87
CA ARG A 243 31.72 -7.40 -6.77
C ARG A 243 31.71 -8.92 -6.64
N ASP A 244 31.69 -9.43 -5.41
CA ASP A 244 31.66 -10.87 -5.12
C ASP A 244 30.43 -11.55 -5.72
N ALA A 245 29.24 -10.94 -5.55
CA ALA A 245 28.01 -11.47 -6.13
C ALA A 245 28.05 -11.49 -7.66
N MET A 246 28.66 -10.48 -8.29
CA MET A 246 28.83 -10.44 -9.75
C MET A 246 29.76 -11.55 -10.24
N GLU A 247 30.89 -11.79 -9.54
CA GLU A 247 31.86 -12.83 -9.89
C GLU A 247 31.24 -14.23 -9.79
N ILE A 248 30.49 -14.49 -8.72
CA ILE A 248 29.79 -15.78 -8.53
C ILE A 248 28.69 -15.98 -9.56
N CYS A 249 27.88 -14.95 -9.82
CA CYS A 249 26.85 -15.04 -10.86
C CYS A 249 27.44 -15.41 -12.23
N LYS A 250 28.63 -14.86 -12.56
CA LYS A 250 29.33 -15.17 -13.81
C LYS A 250 29.91 -16.59 -13.80
N SER A 251 30.53 -17.02 -12.70
CA SER A 251 31.10 -18.37 -12.61
C SER A 251 30.03 -19.46 -12.70
N GLU A 252 28.78 -19.15 -12.35
CA GLU A 252 27.62 -20.04 -12.47
C GLU A 252 26.89 -19.95 -13.83
N GLY A 253 27.49 -19.29 -14.83
CA GLY A 253 26.93 -19.19 -16.17
C GLY A 253 25.76 -18.20 -16.32
N GLY A 254 25.50 -17.40 -15.28
CA GLY A 254 24.50 -16.35 -15.25
C GLY A 254 23.17 -16.74 -14.62
N TRP A 255 22.62 -15.85 -13.80
CA TRP A 255 21.34 -16.07 -13.09
C TRP A 255 20.08 -15.68 -13.86
N ARG A 256 20.24 -14.89 -14.92
CA ARG A 256 19.15 -14.35 -15.74
C ARG A 256 18.87 -15.25 -16.94
N ASP A 257 17.59 -15.37 -17.32
CA ASP A 257 17.24 -15.98 -18.60
C ASP A 257 17.80 -15.20 -19.81
N ARG A 258 18.39 -15.92 -20.76
CA ARG A 258 19.06 -15.33 -21.93
C ARG A 258 18.09 -14.69 -22.92
N LYS A 259 16.81 -15.08 -22.90
CA LYS A 259 15.79 -14.59 -23.85
C LYS A 259 15.20 -13.24 -23.45
N ASN A 260 15.62 -12.64 -22.33
CA ASN A 260 15.18 -11.32 -21.86
C ASN A 260 13.64 -11.18 -21.76
N VAL A 261 12.98 -12.26 -21.33
CA VAL A 261 11.54 -12.29 -21.08
C VAL A 261 11.24 -11.82 -19.65
N PRO A 262 10.09 -11.17 -19.37
CA PRO A 262 9.71 -10.85 -18.01
C PRO A 262 9.71 -12.09 -17.09
N PHE A 263 10.23 -11.95 -15.87
CA PHE A 263 10.38 -13.03 -14.90
C PHE A 263 9.06 -13.75 -14.64
N LEU A 264 7.98 -12.99 -14.44
CA LEU A 264 6.65 -13.54 -14.18
C LEU A 264 6.11 -14.36 -15.35
N LYS A 265 6.44 -13.97 -16.59
CA LYS A 265 6.06 -14.76 -17.78
C LYS A 265 6.87 -16.05 -17.86
N ASN A 266 8.18 -16.00 -17.58
CA ASN A 266 9.02 -17.20 -17.51
C ASN A 266 8.54 -18.17 -16.41
N PHE A 267 8.08 -17.65 -15.28
CA PHE A 267 7.46 -18.43 -14.21
C PHE A 267 6.19 -19.15 -14.67
N ILE A 268 5.27 -18.45 -15.34
CA ILE A 268 4.06 -19.07 -15.92
C ILE A 268 4.44 -20.14 -16.95
N ASP A 269 5.38 -19.84 -17.85
CA ASP A 269 5.85 -20.79 -18.86
C ASP A 269 6.45 -22.05 -18.21
N TYR A 270 7.24 -21.90 -17.14
CA TYR A 270 7.80 -23.02 -16.39
C TYR A 270 6.71 -23.88 -15.74
N ALA A 271 5.74 -23.27 -15.07
CA ALA A 271 4.67 -23.99 -14.38
C ALA A 271 3.90 -24.89 -15.34
N VAL A 272 3.55 -24.37 -16.53
CA VAL A 272 2.88 -25.13 -17.60
C VAL A 272 3.77 -26.27 -18.12
N GLN A 273 5.04 -25.98 -18.42
CA GLN A 273 5.96 -26.99 -18.98
C GLN A 273 6.23 -28.16 -18.04
N ASN A 274 6.16 -27.94 -16.72
CA ASN A 274 6.51 -28.93 -15.70
C ASN A 274 5.29 -29.42 -14.91
N ASN A 275 4.07 -29.12 -15.37
CA ASN A 275 2.80 -29.48 -14.71
C ASN A 275 2.80 -29.12 -13.21
N VAL A 276 3.25 -27.91 -12.90
CA VAL A 276 3.30 -27.41 -11.52
C VAL A 276 1.93 -26.80 -11.17
N PRO A 277 1.32 -27.18 -10.03
CA PRO A 277 0.08 -26.54 -9.58
C PRO A 277 0.26 -25.03 -9.45
N LEU A 278 -0.66 -24.24 -9.99
CA LEU A 278 -0.65 -22.78 -9.98
C LEU A 278 -2.10 -22.28 -9.87
N ASP A 279 -2.49 -21.79 -8.71
CA ASP A 279 -3.83 -21.22 -8.45
C ASP A 279 -3.83 -19.69 -8.55
N PHE A 280 -2.71 -19.04 -8.29
CA PHE A 280 -2.56 -17.59 -8.41
C PHE A 280 -1.12 -17.18 -8.73
N ILE A 281 -0.94 -15.98 -9.26
CA ILE A 281 0.37 -15.35 -9.44
C ILE A 281 0.42 -14.03 -8.68
N ASN A 282 1.58 -13.73 -8.10
CA ASN A 282 1.77 -12.51 -7.31
C ASN A 282 2.93 -11.63 -7.78
N TRP A 283 2.85 -10.33 -7.47
CA TRP A 283 3.90 -9.34 -7.73
C TRP A 283 3.76 -8.11 -6.83
N HIS A 284 4.79 -7.26 -6.83
CA HIS A 284 4.78 -6.00 -6.09
C HIS A 284 4.44 -4.79 -6.97
N SER A 285 3.80 -3.78 -6.39
CA SER A 285 3.39 -2.58 -7.11
C SER A 285 3.49 -1.32 -6.25
N PHE A 286 4.58 -0.58 -6.41
CA PHE A 286 4.86 0.64 -5.64
C PHE A 286 4.74 1.90 -6.48
N GLY A 287 3.90 2.84 -6.05
CA GLY A 287 3.74 4.13 -6.71
C GLY A 287 3.23 4.05 -8.14
N THR A 288 2.55 2.95 -8.46
CA THR A 288 1.92 2.69 -9.76
C THR A 288 0.72 3.61 -9.93
N ASN A 289 0.60 4.29 -11.07
CA ASN A 289 -0.64 5.01 -11.37
C ASN A 289 -1.81 4.00 -11.43
N PRO A 290 -3.04 4.35 -11.00
CA PRO A 290 -4.15 3.39 -10.93
C PRO A 290 -4.38 2.59 -12.21
N GLU A 291 -4.38 3.22 -13.38
CA GLU A 291 -4.50 2.53 -14.67
C GLU A 291 -3.36 1.57 -15.02
N GLY A 292 -2.20 1.71 -14.37
CA GLY A 292 -1.12 0.74 -14.47
C GLY A 292 -1.57 -0.67 -14.08
N PHE A 293 -2.56 -0.80 -13.17
CA PHE A 293 -3.17 -2.07 -12.80
C PHE A 293 -4.05 -2.64 -13.91
N LEU A 294 -4.83 -1.82 -14.61
CA LEU A 294 -5.60 -2.23 -15.80
C LEU A 294 -4.67 -2.81 -16.87
N ILE A 295 -3.57 -2.11 -17.15
CA ILE A 295 -2.55 -2.55 -18.13
C ILE A 295 -1.88 -3.86 -17.68
N ALA A 296 -1.50 -3.97 -16.40
CA ALA A 296 -0.89 -5.16 -15.85
C ALA A 296 -1.84 -6.37 -15.98
N GLY A 297 -3.08 -6.23 -15.50
CA GLY A 297 -4.11 -7.26 -15.56
C GLY A 297 -4.36 -7.76 -16.98
N ASN A 298 -4.67 -6.85 -17.91
CA ASN A 298 -4.90 -7.19 -19.32
C ASN A 298 -3.72 -7.93 -19.95
N ARG A 299 -2.48 -7.51 -19.64
CA ARG A 299 -1.29 -8.13 -20.22
C ARG A 299 -1.03 -9.53 -19.65
N ILE A 300 -1.20 -9.70 -18.35
CA ILE A 300 -1.02 -10.97 -17.65
C ILE A 300 -2.13 -11.97 -18.07
N LYS A 301 -3.39 -11.54 -18.11
CA LYS A 301 -4.51 -12.39 -18.60
C LYS A 301 -4.26 -12.88 -20.02
N LYS A 302 -3.68 -12.05 -20.89
CA LYS A 302 -3.25 -12.48 -22.24
C LYS A 302 -2.12 -13.52 -22.20
N TRP A 303 -1.22 -13.49 -21.22
CA TRP A 303 -0.21 -14.55 -21.05
C TRP A 303 -0.85 -15.86 -20.59
N LEU A 304 -1.77 -15.79 -19.61
CA LEU A 304 -2.48 -16.94 -19.06
C LEU A 304 -3.42 -17.60 -20.08
N GLY A 305 -4.21 -16.82 -20.81
CA GLY A 305 -5.15 -17.35 -21.82
C GLY A 305 -4.44 -18.07 -22.98
N LYS A 306 -3.22 -17.64 -23.33
CA LYS A 306 -2.38 -18.39 -24.30
C LYS A 306 -1.92 -19.76 -23.80
N LYS A 307 -2.08 -20.03 -22.50
CA LYS A 307 -1.67 -21.25 -21.81
C LYS A 307 -2.84 -22.04 -21.23
N LYS A 308 -4.09 -21.61 -21.48
CA LYS A 308 -5.30 -22.21 -20.90
C LYS A 308 -5.29 -22.20 -19.36
N LEU A 309 -4.87 -21.07 -18.79
CA LEU A 309 -4.76 -20.84 -17.34
C LEU A 309 -5.69 -19.69 -16.91
N GLU A 310 -6.89 -19.59 -17.50
CA GLU A 310 -7.85 -18.51 -17.25
C GLU A 310 -8.34 -18.47 -15.79
N ASP A 311 -8.31 -19.59 -15.08
CA ASP A 311 -8.71 -19.70 -13.67
C ASP A 311 -7.61 -19.26 -12.69
N VAL A 312 -6.38 -18.99 -13.18
CA VAL A 312 -5.28 -18.53 -12.33
C VAL A 312 -5.53 -17.09 -11.91
N ARG A 313 -5.60 -16.87 -10.61
CA ARG A 313 -5.89 -15.56 -10.04
C ARG A 313 -4.70 -14.62 -10.09
N LEU A 314 -4.99 -13.33 -10.28
CA LEU A 314 -4.03 -12.24 -10.31
C LEU A 314 -3.99 -11.54 -8.95
N TYR A 315 -2.79 -11.40 -8.37
CA TYR A 315 -2.63 -10.91 -6.99
C TYR A 315 -1.44 -9.94 -6.81
N PRO A 316 -1.59 -8.62 -7.01
CA PRO A 316 -0.64 -7.63 -6.47
C PRO A 316 -0.62 -7.71 -4.94
N SER A 317 0.29 -8.53 -4.41
CA SER A 317 0.29 -8.98 -3.01
C SER A 317 1.00 -8.04 -2.05
N ASP A 318 1.70 -7.07 -2.59
CA ASP A 318 2.45 -6.04 -1.88
C ASP A 318 2.34 -4.77 -2.73
N TRP A 319 1.50 -3.84 -2.32
CA TRP A 319 1.30 -2.60 -3.04
C TRP A 319 0.97 -1.43 -2.12
N THR A 320 1.43 -0.25 -2.54
CA THR A 320 1.11 1.03 -1.89
C THR A 320 1.46 2.17 -2.83
N TYR A 321 0.92 3.35 -2.56
CA TYR A 321 1.22 4.56 -3.31
C TYR A 321 2.65 5.08 -3.09
N TRP A 322 3.40 4.52 -2.14
CA TRP A 322 4.78 4.91 -1.83
C TRP A 322 5.73 4.74 -3.02
N SER A 323 6.71 5.65 -3.17
CA SER A 323 7.72 5.54 -4.24
C SER A 323 9.07 6.21 -3.97
N ARG A 324 9.36 6.66 -2.73
CA ARG A 324 10.58 7.43 -2.43
C ARG A 324 10.98 7.40 -0.95
N THR A 325 12.20 7.80 -0.64
CA THR A 325 12.67 7.94 0.75
C THR A 325 11.86 8.95 1.55
N TYR A 326 11.81 8.75 2.87
CA TYR A 326 11.11 9.62 3.81
C TYR A 326 11.78 11.00 3.98
N PRO A 327 11.01 12.06 4.30
CA PRO A 327 9.56 12.04 4.50
C PRO A 327 8.76 11.97 3.19
N ALA A 328 7.72 11.14 3.18
CA ALA A 328 6.81 10.98 2.06
C ALA A 328 5.39 11.42 2.47
N ASP A 329 5.25 12.71 2.79
CA ASP A 329 4.09 13.27 3.48
C ASP A 329 2.74 13.03 2.81
N TYR A 330 2.71 12.83 1.49
CA TYR A 330 1.49 12.48 0.75
C TYR A 330 0.84 11.16 1.23
N LEU A 331 1.60 10.29 1.93
CA LEU A 331 1.09 9.04 2.52
C LEU A 331 0.31 9.25 3.82
N ASP A 332 0.42 10.43 4.42
CA ASP A 332 -0.36 10.79 5.61
C ASP A 332 -1.61 11.62 5.25
N THR A 333 -1.74 12.10 4.00
CA THR A 333 -2.85 12.93 3.52
C THR A 333 -3.94 12.13 2.80
N THR A 334 -5.04 12.80 2.45
CA THR A 334 -6.13 12.23 1.65
C THR A 334 -5.74 11.87 0.22
N GLU A 335 -4.57 12.28 -0.28
CA GLU A 335 -4.05 11.85 -1.58
C GLU A 335 -3.92 10.32 -1.62
N SER A 336 -3.30 9.75 -0.60
CA SER A 336 -3.18 8.29 -0.49
C SER A 336 -4.53 7.59 -0.26
N ALA A 337 -5.50 8.24 0.39
CA ALA A 337 -6.84 7.68 0.55
C ALA A 337 -7.63 7.66 -0.76
N ALA A 338 -7.59 8.75 -1.54
CA ALA A 338 -8.23 8.83 -2.85
C ALA A 338 -7.60 7.86 -3.88
N TYR A 339 -6.30 7.57 -3.72
CA TYR A 339 -5.65 6.55 -4.54
C TYR A 339 -6.27 5.15 -4.38
N ILE A 340 -6.72 4.77 -3.18
CA ILE A 340 -7.17 3.39 -2.92
C ILE A 340 -8.39 3.00 -3.77
N PRO A 341 -9.55 3.71 -3.74
CA PRO A 341 -10.70 3.32 -4.55
C PRO A 341 -10.39 3.36 -6.05
N GLN A 342 -9.54 4.30 -6.48
CA GLN A 342 -9.15 4.38 -7.88
C GLN A 342 -8.26 3.20 -8.30
N ALA A 343 -7.28 2.82 -7.49
CA ALA A 343 -6.46 1.64 -7.75
C ALA A 343 -7.33 0.37 -7.82
N LEU A 344 -8.25 0.17 -6.87
CA LEU A 344 -9.12 -1.01 -6.85
C LEU A 344 -10.11 -1.04 -8.03
N TYR A 345 -10.66 0.12 -8.44
CA TYR A 345 -11.47 0.22 -9.64
C TYR A 345 -10.69 -0.25 -10.89
N TYR A 346 -9.47 0.24 -11.09
CA TYR A 346 -8.67 -0.17 -12.24
C TYR A 346 -8.11 -1.60 -12.14
N MET A 347 -7.91 -2.12 -10.92
CA MET A 347 -7.63 -3.54 -10.70
C MET A 347 -8.82 -4.40 -11.15
N TRP A 348 -10.03 -4.07 -10.72
CA TRP A 348 -11.26 -4.73 -11.17
C TRP A 348 -11.41 -4.70 -12.68
N LYS A 349 -11.28 -3.53 -13.31
CA LYS A 349 -11.35 -3.40 -14.78
C LYS A 349 -10.24 -4.18 -15.50
N GLY A 350 -9.08 -4.36 -14.86
CA GLY A 350 -7.99 -5.21 -15.35
C GLY A 350 -8.19 -6.71 -15.17
N GLY A 351 -9.28 -7.12 -14.51
CA GLY A 351 -9.52 -8.50 -14.12
C GLY A 351 -8.48 -9.02 -13.11
N ILE A 352 -8.05 -8.16 -12.19
CA ILE A 352 -7.25 -8.55 -11.03
C ILE A 352 -8.21 -9.03 -9.93
N ASP A 353 -7.92 -10.19 -9.35
CA ASP A 353 -8.83 -10.88 -8.44
C ASP A 353 -8.61 -10.49 -6.97
N TRP A 354 -7.34 -10.43 -6.55
CA TRP A 354 -6.93 -10.24 -5.16
C TRP A 354 -5.94 -9.09 -5.03
N HIS A 355 -5.81 -8.52 -3.84
CA HIS A 355 -4.80 -7.49 -3.55
C HIS A 355 -4.33 -7.57 -2.10
N GLY A 356 -3.12 -7.09 -1.82
CA GLY A 356 -2.52 -7.09 -0.49
C GLY A 356 -1.81 -5.77 -0.26
N HIS A 357 -2.51 -4.80 0.33
CA HIS A 357 -1.93 -3.49 0.62
C HIS A 357 -1.04 -3.57 1.87
N ASP A 358 0.03 -2.79 1.91
CA ASP A 358 0.91 -2.70 3.08
C ASP A 358 0.18 -2.24 4.33
N PHE A 359 0.24 -3.04 5.40
CA PHE A 359 -0.42 -2.73 6.66
C PHE A 359 0.46 -1.93 7.62
N ASP A 360 1.61 -2.50 7.99
CA ASP A 360 2.42 -2.11 9.15
C ASP A 360 3.92 -2.18 8.88
N VAL A 361 4.32 -2.15 7.61
CA VAL A 361 5.71 -2.10 7.19
C VAL A 361 6.35 -0.82 7.80
N GLU A 362 7.62 -0.86 8.20
CA GLU A 362 8.40 0.32 8.65
C GLU A 362 9.81 0.30 8.01
N GLY A 363 10.26 1.44 7.50
CA GLY A 363 11.57 1.61 6.88
C GLY A 363 12.68 1.87 7.90
N TYR A 364 13.52 0.86 8.15
CA TYR A 364 14.61 0.93 9.14
C TYR A 364 15.62 2.07 8.88
N GLY A 365 16.05 2.71 9.96
CA GLY A 365 17.07 3.77 9.98
C GLY A 365 16.63 5.14 9.45
N MET A 366 15.97 5.21 8.29
CA MET A 366 15.50 6.46 7.68
C MET A 366 14.35 7.09 8.47
N GLU A 367 13.35 6.30 8.87
CA GLU A 367 12.24 6.80 9.68
C GLU A 367 12.72 7.36 11.01
N THR A 368 13.66 6.71 11.68
CA THR A 368 14.22 7.20 12.95
C THR A 368 14.89 8.56 12.78
N LYS A 369 15.63 8.78 11.69
CA LYS A 369 16.22 10.10 11.38
C LYS A 369 15.12 11.14 11.13
N THR A 370 14.07 10.79 10.39
CA THR A 370 12.94 11.70 10.10
C THR A 370 12.16 12.04 11.38
N ILE A 371 11.88 11.08 12.25
CA ILE A 371 11.21 11.28 13.54
C ILE A 371 11.96 12.31 14.38
N LYS A 372 13.30 12.18 14.50
CA LYS A 372 14.12 13.13 15.25
C LYS A 372 14.09 14.53 14.62
N LYS A 373 14.19 14.61 13.29
CA LYS A 373 14.11 15.89 12.55
C LYS A 373 12.75 16.59 12.70
N ARG A 374 11.69 15.84 12.99
CA ARG A 374 10.31 16.33 13.14
C ARG A 374 9.85 16.38 14.59
N ASP A 375 10.78 16.58 15.52
CA ASP A 375 10.48 16.70 16.95
C ASP A 375 9.54 15.59 17.48
N ASN A 376 9.83 14.34 17.09
CA ASN A 376 9.05 13.16 17.44
C ASN A 376 7.59 13.13 16.98
N SER A 377 7.23 13.93 15.97
CA SER A 377 5.90 13.93 15.36
C SER A 377 5.42 12.52 15.00
N VAL A 378 4.11 12.34 15.08
CA VAL A 378 3.37 11.14 14.68
C VAL A 378 3.42 10.96 13.17
N PHE A 379 3.44 12.06 12.41
CA PHE A 379 3.36 12.06 10.94
C PHE A 379 4.73 12.27 10.31
N ILE A 380 5.25 11.19 9.71
CA ILE A 380 6.57 11.15 9.05
C ILE A 380 6.47 10.76 7.58
N GLY A 381 5.25 10.60 7.07
CA GLY A 381 4.95 10.08 5.75
C GLY A 381 5.25 8.60 5.61
N SER A 382 5.03 7.77 6.64
CA SER A 382 5.24 6.31 6.56
C SER A 382 4.20 5.64 5.63
N TRP A 383 4.51 4.50 5.00
CA TRP A 383 3.54 3.81 4.12
C TRP A 383 2.43 3.04 4.84
N SER A 384 2.59 2.77 6.14
CA SER A 384 1.63 1.99 6.92
C SER A 384 0.28 2.72 7.02
N ILE A 385 -0.82 1.98 7.08
CA ILE A 385 -2.17 2.57 7.22
C ILE A 385 -2.40 3.22 8.60
N PHE A 386 -1.53 2.93 9.57
CA PHE A 386 -1.42 3.64 10.83
C PHE A 386 -0.18 4.53 10.86
N ALA A 387 -0.30 5.71 11.45
CA ALA A 387 0.86 6.54 11.72
C ALA A 387 1.74 5.88 12.80
N ARG A 388 2.97 5.54 12.40
CA ARG A 388 4.00 4.85 13.22
C ARG A 388 3.54 3.50 13.80
N ALA A 389 3.11 2.54 12.99
CA ALA A 389 2.51 1.26 13.43
C ALA A 389 3.12 0.62 14.70
N LYS A 390 4.44 0.52 14.86
CA LYS A 390 5.06 -0.13 16.03
C LYS A 390 5.03 0.70 17.31
N LYS A 391 4.96 2.04 17.20
CA LYS A 391 5.07 2.98 18.33
C LYS A 391 3.92 3.99 18.40
N GLY A 392 2.93 3.83 17.54
CA GLY A 392 1.79 4.69 17.31
C GLY A 392 0.56 3.82 17.12
N GLY A 393 -0.35 4.26 16.25
CA GLY A 393 -1.69 3.65 16.12
C GLY A 393 -2.78 4.65 15.75
N ILE A 394 -2.40 5.89 15.42
CA ILE A 394 -3.34 6.87 14.86
C ILE A 394 -3.71 6.43 13.44
N VAL A 395 -5.00 6.32 13.16
CA VAL A 395 -5.51 5.97 11.83
C VAL A 395 -5.20 7.07 10.82
N LYS A 396 -4.82 6.68 9.61
CA LYS A 396 -4.62 7.60 8.48
C LYS A 396 -5.87 7.69 7.61
N PRO A 397 -5.97 8.69 6.73
CA PRO A 397 -7.00 8.71 5.69
C PRO A 397 -7.14 7.39 4.91
N THR A 398 -6.03 6.71 4.62
CA THR A 398 -6.02 5.39 3.94
C THR A 398 -6.77 4.32 4.70
N TYR A 399 -6.65 4.29 6.04
CA TYR A 399 -7.42 3.39 6.89
C TYR A 399 -8.93 3.65 6.74
N ASN A 400 -9.33 4.93 6.77
CA ASN A 400 -10.73 5.31 6.58
C ASN A 400 -11.25 4.97 5.17
N ALA A 401 -10.40 4.98 4.15
CA ALA A 401 -10.77 4.55 2.80
C ALA A 401 -11.09 3.05 2.75
N PHE A 402 -10.28 2.21 3.40
CA PHE A 402 -10.60 0.78 3.55
C PHE A 402 -11.85 0.54 4.38
N LYS A 403 -12.10 1.38 5.40
CA LYS A 403 -13.31 1.30 6.21
C LYS A 403 -14.56 1.63 5.37
N ALA A 404 -14.50 2.66 4.53
CA ALA A 404 -15.56 2.98 3.58
C ALA A 404 -15.78 1.86 2.54
N LEU A 405 -14.69 1.23 2.07
CA LEU A 405 -14.74 0.06 1.18
C LEU A 405 -15.41 -1.15 1.84
N ASN A 406 -15.14 -1.39 3.12
CA ASN A 406 -15.85 -2.42 3.89
C ASN A 406 -17.36 -2.13 3.92
N MET A 407 -17.77 -0.89 4.15
CA MET A 407 -19.20 -0.54 4.21
C MET A 407 -19.95 -0.84 2.91
N ILE A 408 -19.33 -0.63 1.75
CA ILE A 408 -19.94 -0.89 0.43
C ILE A 408 -19.87 -2.36 -0.01
N SER A 409 -18.87 -3.12 0.46
CA SER A 409 -18.64 -4.53 0.06
C SER A 409 -19.12 -5.56 1.07
N ARG A 410 -19.53 -5.13 2.26
CA ARG A 410 -19.93 -6.03 3.35
C ARG A 410 -21.21 -6.79 3.04
N GLU A 411 -21.19 -8.08 3.38
CA GLU A 411 -22.37 -8.90 3.52
C GLU A 411 -23.01 -8.64 4.90
N ASP A 412 -24.32 -8.45 4.94
CA ASP A 412 -25.07 -8.33 6.18
C ASP A 412 -26.13 -9.44 6.29
N LYS A 413 -27.00 -9.36 7.29
CA LYS A 413 -28.03 -10.39 7.54
C LYS A 413 -29.04 -10.53 6.40
N THR A 414 -29.11 -9.55 5.50
CA THR A 414 -29.99 -9.53 4.33
C THR A 414 -29.34 -10.17 3.09
N GLY A 415 -28.07 -10.57 3.20
CA GLY A 415 -27.27 -11.13 2.11
C GLY A 415 -26.13 -10.20 1.69
N GLY A 416 -25.42 -10.60 0.64
CA GLY A 416 -24.35 -9.81 0.07
C GLY A 416 -24.87 -8.66 -0.80
N SER A 417 -24.23 -7.50 -0.69
CA SER A 417 -24.45 -6.41 -1.64
C SER A 417 -24.11 -6.86 -3.07
N ARG A 418 -24.77 -6.25 -4.04
CA ARG A 418 -24.56 -6.49 -5.48
C ARG A 418 -24.05 -5.23 -6.15
N LEU A 419 -23.08 -5.36 -7.04
CA LEU A 419 -22.60 -4.26 -7.86
C LEU A 419 -23.69 -3.88 -8.86
N ILE A 420 -24.01 -2.58 -8.96
CA ILE A 420 -25.03 -2.06 -9.87
C ILE A 420 -24.42 -1.09 -10.88
N SER A 421 -25.14 -0.87 -11.98
CA SER A 421 -24.69 0.02 -13.06
C SER A 421 -24.41 1.44 -12.55
N THR A 422 -23.21 1.92 -12.85
CA THR A 422 -22.74 3.27 -12.51
C THR A 422 -21.99 3.82 -13.72
N ASP A 423 -22.69 4.62 -14.52
CA ASP A 423 -22.15 5.24 -15.71
C ASP A 423 -21.63 6.64 -15.39
N PHE A 424 -20.40 6.94 -15.81
CA PHE A 424 -19.80 8.26 -15.70
C PHE A 424 -18.90 8.51 -16.91
N PRO A 425 -18.70 9.76 -17.34
CA PRO A 425 -17.81 10.06 -18.44
C PRO A 425 -16.40 9.59 -18.12
N GLU A 426 -15.64 9.23 -19.15
CA GLU A 426 -14.21 8.94 -19.00
C GLU A 426 -13.50 10.21 -18.49
N ASP A 427 -13.22 10.24 -17.20
CA ASP A 427 -12.52 11.31 -16.48
C ASP A 427 -11.21 10.73 -15.93
N GLU A 428 -10.13 11.49 -16.03
CA GLU A 428 -8.82 10.99 -15.60
C GLU A 428 -8.75 10.92 -14.06
N THR A 429 -9.44 11.79 -13.34
CA THR A 429 -9.31 11.98 -11.88
C THR A 429 -10.42 11.35 -11.08
N VAL A 430 -11.64 11.25 -11.64
CA VAL A 430 -12.83 10.73 -10.95
C VAL A 430 -13.12 9.29 -11.33
N VAL A 431 -13.33 8.45 -10.30
CA VAL A 431 -13.98 7.15 -10.46
C VAL A 431 -15.17 7.03 -9.51
N ALA A 432 -16.19 6.29 -9.94
CA ALA A 432 -17.33 5.95 -9.11
C ALA A 432 -17.78 4.51 -9.33
N PHE A 433 -18.36 3.92 -8.31
CA PHE A 433 -19.04 2.62 -8.38
C PHE A 433 -20.10 2.55 -7.27
N SER A 434 -21.12 1.72 -7.51
CA SER A 434 -22.26 1.63 -6.60
C SER A 434 -22.65 0.19 -6.34
N THR A 435 -23.16 -0.07 -5.15
CA THR A 435 -23.73 -1.35 -4.77
C THR A 435 -25.11 -1.17 -4.16
N ILE A 436 -25.90 -2.24 -4.18
CA ILE A 436 -27.20 -2.29 -3.52
C ILE A 436 -27.22 -3.44 -2.51
N SER A 437 -27.77 -3.21 -1.32
CA SER A 437 -27.88 -4.23 -0.27
C SER A 437 -28.74 -5.42 -0.70
N GLY A 438 -28.61 -6.55 0.02
CA GLY A 438 -29.35 -7.77 -0.26
C GLY A 438 -30.87 -7.59 -0.23
N ASP A 439 -31.38 -6.85 0.76
CA ASP A 439 -32.79 -6.45 0.89
C ASP A 439 -33.24 -5.30 -0.04
N ALA A 440 -32.31 -4.77 -0.84
CA ALA A 440 -32.50 -3.60 -1.70
C ALA A 440 -32.96 -2.31 -0.98
N ARG A 441 -32.77 -2.20 0.34
CA ARG A 441 -33.11 -0.99 1.11
C ARG A 441 -32.00 0.06 1.13
N LYS A 442 -30.77 -0.30 0.76
CA LYS A 442 -29.63 0.63 0.75
C LYS A 442 -28.93 0.61 -0.59
N ILE A 443 -28.74 1.79 -1.16
CA ILE A 443 -27.84 2.01 -2.29
C ILE A 443 -26.60 2.71 -1.76
N PHE A 444 -25.46 2.06 -1.91
CA PHE A 444 -24.15 2.61 -1.58
C PHE A 444 -23.53 3.16 -2.85
N PHE A 445 -23.04 4.39 -2.80
CA PHE A 445 -22.32 5.04 -3.89
C PHE A 445 -20.97 5.49 -3.36
N MET A 446 -19.89 5.03 -3.98
CA MET A 446 -18.54 5.47 -3.65
C MET A 446 -17.93 6.23 -4.82
N MET A 447 -17.34 7.38 -4.53
CA MET A 447 -16.63 8.19 -5.51
C MET A 447 -15.28 8.63 -4.95
N SER A 448 -14.28 8.64 -5.82
CA SER A 448 -12.97 9.19 -5.50
C SER A 448 -12.51 10.16 -6.58
N ASN A 449 -11.96 11.31 -6.16
CA ASN A 449 -11.30 12.28 -7.02
C ASN A 449 -9.81 12.31 -6.69
N PHE A 450 -8.99 11.53 -7.39
CA PHE A 450 -7.56 11.39 -7.11
C PHE A 450 -6.71 12.18 -8.10
N ILE A 451 -5.80 12.99 -7.57
CA ILE A 451 -4.84 13.78 -8.35
C ILE A 451 -3.52 13.84 -7.58
N PRO A 452 -2.41 13.28 -8.09
CA PRO A 452 -1.12 13.36 -7.41
C PRO A 452 -0.71 14.82 -7.13
N LYS A 453 -0.41 15.18 -5.88
CA LYS A 453 0.10 16.53 -5.57
C LYS A 453 1.62 16.61 -5.64
N ASP A 454 2.32 15.49 -5.43
CA ASP A 454 3.77 15.46 -5.57
C ASP A 454 4.16 15.72 -7.03
N LYS A 455 4.96 16.77 -7.29
CA LYS A 455 5.35 17.20 -8.65
C LYS A 455 5.88 16.05 -9.52
N ASN A 456 6.72 15.18 -8.98
CA ASN A 456 7.27 14.08 -9.77
C ASN A 456 6.22 13.02 -10.10
N LYS A 457 5.28 12.76 -9.19
CA LYS A 457 4.16 11.85 -9.45
C LYS A 457 3.16 12.47 -10.42
N LEU A 458 2.80 13.73 -10.24
CA LEU A 458 1.93 14.46 -11.17
C LEU A 458 2.51 14.46 -12.59
N ASN A 459 3.81 14.75 -12.72
CA ASN A 459 4.49 14.69 -14.01
C ASN A 459 4.41 13.29 -14.64
N LYS A 460 4.65 12.22 -13.87
CA LYS A 460 4.51 10.83 -14.35
C LYS A 460 3.08 10.48 -14.73
N TYR A 461 2.12 11.00 -13.98
CA TYR A 461 0.69 10.81 -14.21
C TYR A 461 0.25 11.47 -15.52
N ILE A 462 0.59 12.76 -15.71
CA ILE A 462 0.35 13.52 -16.95
C ILE A 462 1.02 12.86 -18.16
N LEU A 463 2.29 12.47 -18.03
CA LEU A 463 3.00 11.75 -19.10
C LEU A 463 2.33 10.40 -19.41
N GLY A 464 1.74 9.76 -18.40
CA GLY A 464 0.92 8.58 -18.57
C GLY A 464 -0.26 8.82 -19.51
N ILE A 465 -1.02 9.91 -19.29
CA ILE A 465 -2.16 10.32 -20.12
C ILE A 465 -1.70 10.55 -21.58
N ALA A 466 -0.64 11.33 -21.78
CA ALA A 466 -0.10 11.62 -23.10
C ALA A 466 0.28 10.35 -23.88
N MET A 467 0.84 9.36 -23.18
CA MET A 467 1.29 8.11 -23.78
C MET A 467 0.15 7.14 -24.14
N LYS A 468 -1.08 7.33 -23.62
CA LYS A 468 -2.24 6.48 -23.98
C LYS A 468 -2.72 6.74 -25.40
N ASP A 469 -2.64 7.99 -25.85
CA ASP A 469 -3.24 8.45 -27.10
C ASP A 469 -2.31 8.35 -28.31
N GLY A 470 -1.82 7.13 -28.60
CA GLY A 470 -1.26 6.80 -29.92
C GLY A 470 0.23 6.45 -29.98
N ILE A 471 0.92 6.37 -28.84
CA ILE A 471 2.31 5.89 -28.80
C ILE A 471 2.31 4.38 -28.52
N ILE A 472 2.94 3.59 -29.40
CA ILE A 472 3.10 2.14 -29.18
C ILE A 472 4.16 1.86 -28.09
N LYS A 473 4.06 0.69 -27.45
CA LYS A 473 4.87 0.35 -26.28
C LYS A 473 6.38 0.48 -26.50
N GLU A 474 6.88 0.15 -27.69
CA GLU A 474 8.30 0.27 -28.04
C GLU A 474 8.77 1.73 -28.08
N GLU A 475 7.90 2.65 -28.52
CA GLU A 475 8.16 4.09 -28.56
C GLU A 475 8.13 4.70 -27.17
N VAL A 476 7.23 4.25 -26.28
CA VAL A 476 7.23 4.61 -24.85
C VAL A 476 8.51 4.15 -24.15
N GLU A 477 9.00 2.94 -24.45
CA GLU A 477 10.24 2.42 -23.88
C GLU A 477 11.47 3.17 -24.41
N LEU A 478 11.50 3.53 -25.69
CA LEU A 478 12.51 4.43 -26.27
C LEU A 478 12.46 5.82 -25.65
N PHE A 479 11.27 6.39 -25.52
CA PHE A 479 11.06 7.69 -24.88
C PHE A 479 11.54 7.65 -23.42
N ARG A 480 11.18 6.62 -22.65
CA ARG A 480 11.67 6.39 -21.27
C ARG A 480 13.17 6.16 -21.21
N LYS A 481 13.76 5.42 -22.15
CA LYS A 481 15.21 5.19 -22.25
C LYS A 481 15.94 6.51 -22.53
N CYS A 482 15.45 7.28 -23.49
CA CYS A 482 15.99 8.60 -23.79
C CYS A 482 15.86 9.59 -22.64
N ILE A 483 14.75 9.56 -21.90
CA ILE A 483 14.60 10.35 -20.67
C ILE A 483 15.66 9.94 -19.64
N LYS A 484 15.82 8.63 -19.42
CA LYS A 484 16.75 8.08 -18.42
C LYS A 484 18.20 8.43 -18.77
N ASP A 485 18.60 8.26 -20.03
CA ASP A 485 19.93 8.60 -20.53
C ASP A 485 20.20 10.11 -20.43
N ASN A 486 19.17 10.96 -20.60
CA ASN A 486 19.25 12.41 -20.42
C ASN A 486 19.23 12.91 -18.97
N THR A 487 18.77 12.10 -18.02
CA THR A 487 18.80 12.44 -16.59
C THR A 487 20.13 12.10 -15.91
N VAL A 488 20.94 11.23 -16.51
CA VAL A 488 22.27 10.84 -16.01
C VAL A 488 23.37 11.81 -16.50
N ALA A 489 23.13 12.53 -17.60
CA ALA A 489 24.04 13.56 -18.10
C ALA A 489 23.97 14.83 -17.23
N SER A 490 24.85 14.94 -16.24
CA SER A 490 25.11 16.19 -15.53
C SER A 490 25.77 17.20 -16.47
N GLY A 491 25.15 18.37 -16.64
CA GLY A 491 25.80 19.56 -17.19
C GLY A 491 25.77 19.70 -18.72
N LYS A 492 25.32 20.88 -19.16
CA LYS A 492 25.62 21.56 -20.43
C LYS A 492 25.19 21.00 -21.80
N ASN A 493 24.55 19.83 -21.93
CA ASN A 493 23.95 19.45 -23.23
C ASN A 493 22.42 19.57 -23.24
N ARG A 494 21.93 20.73 -23.70
CA ARG A 494 20.49 21.03 -23.90
C ARG A 494 19.84 20.22 -25.03
N ASP A 495 20.62 19.54 -25.89
CA ASP A 495 20.14 19.01 -27.19
C ASP A 495 19.99 17.49 -27.34
N ASN A 496 20.28 16.68 -26.31
CA ASN A 496 20.21 15.22 -26.44
C ASN A 496 18.77 14.65 -26.62
N PHE A 497 17.73 15.45 -26.42
CA PHE A 497 16.35 15.03 -26.75
C PHE A 497 16.11 15.05 -28.27
N ALA A 498 16.77 15.92 -29.03
CA ALA A 498 16.66 16.00 -30.49
C ALA A 498 17.14 14.70 -31.17
N GLY A 499 18.23 14.11 -30.65
CA GLY A 499 18.72 12.81 -31.10
C GLY A 499 17.73 11.67 -30.84
N CYS A 500 16.97 11.71 -29.75
CA CYS A 500 15.92 10.74 -29.47
C CYS A 500 14.68 10.95 -30.36
N LYS A 501 14.26 12.21 -30.52
CA LYS A 501 13.16 12.61 -31.41
C LYS A 501 13.42 12.12 -32.83
N SER A 502 14.64 12.30 -33.33
CA SER A 502 15.07 11.78 -34.65
C SER A 502 14.93 10.25 -34.75
N LYS A 503 15.39 9.49 -33.76
CA LYS A 503 15.24 8.02 -33.72
C LYS A 503 13.79 7.55 -33.67
N LEU A 504 12.92 8.27 -32.97
CA LEU A 504 11.48 7.95 -32.91
C LEU A 504 10.80 8.26 -34.25
N ARG A 505 11.11 9.40 -34.87
CA ARG A 505 10.58 9.78 -36.20
C ARG A 505 11.01 8.82 -37.32
N GLN A 506 12.15 8.14 -37.18
CA GLN A 506 12.60 7.13 -38.14
C GLN A 506 11.77 5.82 -38.10
N ARG A 507 11.01 5.57 -37.03
CA ARG A 507 10.27 4.32 -36.83
C ARG A 507 8.85 4.33 -37.38
N THR A 508 8.32 5.50 -37.67
CA THR A 508 6.96 5.64 -38.19
C THR A 508 6.90 6.78 -39.19
N LYS A 509 6.18 6.56 -40.29
CA LYS A 509 5.82 7.60 -41.26
C LYS A 509 4.40 8.13 -41.05
N ASP A 510 3.68 7.58 -40.06
CA ASP A 510 2.32 7.96 -39.70
C ASP A 510 2.29 9.40 -39.15
N PRO A 511 1.62 10.34 -39.84
CA PRO A 511 1.60 11.74 -39.44
C PRO A 511 0.98 11.99 -38.05
N GLU A 512 -0.01 11.19 -37.64
CA GLU A 512 -0.65 11.33 -36.33
C GLU A 512 0.30 10.87 -35.23
N LYS A 513 0.97 9.73 -35.41
CA LYS A 513 1.99 9.26 -34.44
C LYS A 513 3.15 10.23 -34.31
N LEU A 514 3.59 10.82 -35.43
CA LEU A 514 4.63 11.85 -35.42
C LEU A 514 4.18 13.09 -34.62
N GLU A 515 2.93 13.51 -34.75
CA GLU A 515 2.37 14.60 -33.93
C GLU A 515 2.35 14.24 -32.44
N VAL A 516 1.91 13.04 -32.08
CA VAL A 516 1.87 12.60 -30.66
C VAL A 516 3.27 12.53 -30.05
N ILE A 517 4.28 12.07 -30.80
CA ILE A 517 5.69 12.07 -30.39
C ILE A 517 6.17 13.51 -30.16
N ASP A 518 5.87 14.42 -31.08
CA ASP A 518 6.26 15.83 -30.99
C ASP A 518 5.56 16.53 -29.81
N PHE A 519 4.26 16.30 -29.61
CA PHE A 519 3.48 16.79 -28.48
C PHE A 519 4.04 16.30 -27.15
N THR A 520 4.23 14.99 -27.00
CA THR A 520 4.73 14.37 -25.76
C THR A 520 6.16 14.84 -25.45
N SER A 521 6.99 15.04 -26.48
CA SER A 521 8.32 15.65 -26.36
C SER A 521 8.26 17.07 -25.80
N LYS A 522 7.41 17.93 -26.37
CA LYS A 522 7.24 19.32 -25.90
C LYS A 522 6.71 19.33 -24.46
N LEU A 523 5.72 18.49 -24.16
CA LEU A 523 5.13 18.33 -22.83
C LEU A 523 6.17 17.89 -21.80
N PHE A 524 7.01 16.90 -22.13
CA PHE A 524 8.08 16.45 -21.23
C PHE A 524 9.05 17.60 -20.90
N THR A 525 9.50 18.33 -21.92
CA THR A 525 10.36 19.51 -21.76
C THR A 525 9.66 20.55 -20.89
N CYS A 526 8.38 20.83 -21.12
CA CYS A 526 7.58 21.67 -20.25
C CYS A 526 7.67 21.22 -18.78
N LEU A 527 7.30 19.96 -18.50
CA LEU A 527 7.14 19.47 -17.13
C LEU A 527 8.48 19.46 -16.38
N LYS A 528 9.59 19.29 -17.12
CA LYS A 528 10.95 19.33 -16.58
C LYS A 528 11.41 20.75 -16.26
N TYR A 529 11.15 21.73 -17.12
CA TYR A 529 11.75 23.08 -17.01
C TYR A 529 10.81 24.17 -16.49
N LYS A 530 9.53 24.16 -16.87
CA LYS A 530 8.52 25.16 -16.47
C LYS A 530 7.67 24.65 -15.30
N GLY A 531 7.25 23.38 -15.34
CA GLY A 531 6.67 22.67 -14.20
C GLY A 531 5.27 23.12 -13.73
N ASP A 532 4.53 23.84 -14.57
CA ASP A 532 3.16 24.32 -14.31
C ASP A 532 2.31 24.34 -15.60
N THR A 533 1.05 24.80 -15.49
CA THR A 533 0.11 24.90 -16.62
C THR A 533 0.53 25.89 -17.71
N ASN A 534 1.44 26.81 -17.42
CA ASN A 534 1.74 27.96 -18.29
C ASN A 534 2.50 27.56 -19.57
N CYS A 535 3.00 26.33 -19.62
CA CYS A 535 3.66 25.78 -20.80
C CYS A 535 2.71 25.08 -21.78
N MET A 536 1.47 24.77 -21.36
CA MET A 536 0.57 23.95 -22.16
C MET A 536 0.25 24.58 -23.51
N PRO A 537 0.05 25.91 -23.63
CA PRO A 537 -0.10 26.57 -24.92
C PRO A 537 1.03 26.21 -25.91
N ASP A 538 2.29 26.31 -25.48
CA ASP A 538 3.47 25.97 -26.32
C ASP A 538 3.48 24.48 -26.69
N ALA A 539 3.13 23.61 -25.74
CA ALA A 539 3.12 22.16 -25.95
C ALA A 539 2.04 21.74 -26.95
N SER A 540 0.86 22.34 -26.88
CA SER A 540 -0.29 22.09 -27.75
C SER A 540 -0.30 22.92 -29.04
N GLU A 541 0.69 23.77 -29.26
CA GLU A 541 0.74 24.64 -30.43
C GLU A 541 0.88 23.80 -31.71
N GLY A 542 -0.03 24.05 -32.67
CA GLY A 542 0.00 23.45 -34.00
C GLY A 542 -0.54 22.03 -34.11
N LEU A 543 -1.21 21.51 -33.07
CA LEU A 543 -1.85 20.18 -33.13
C LEU A 543 -2.95 20.14 -34.21
N LYS A 544 -2.83 19.21 -35.16
CA LYS A 544 -3.71 19.01 -36.31
C LYS A 544 -4.71 17.89 -36.07
N PHE A 545 -4.34 16.83 -35.34
CA PHE A 545 -5.21 15.67 -35.14
C PHE A 545 -6.12 15.85 -33.91
N GLN A 546 -7.41 15.54 -34.10
CA GLN A 546 -8.43 15.69 -33.06
C GLN A 546 -8.12 14.86 -31.81
N ARG A 547 -7.54 13.67 -32.00
CA ARG A 547 -7.11 12.81 -30.91
C ARG A 547 -6.08 13.50 -30.01
N THR A 548 -4.99 14.00 -30.59
CA THR A 548 -3.93 14.68 -29.83
C THR A 548 -4.44 15.94 -29.12
N ARG A 549 -5.35 16.69 -29.75
CA ARG A 549 -6.00 17.85 -29.10
C ARG A 549 -6.79 17.43 -27.87
N ARG A 550 -7.61 16.36 -27.97
CA ARG A 550 -8.36 15.82 -26.85
C ARG A 550 -7.44 15.39 -25.70
N THR A 551 -6.31 14.77 -26.00
CA THR A 551 -5.29 14.42 -25.00
C THR A 551 -4.71 15.66 -24.32
N ALA A 552 -4.38 16.71 -25.09
CA ALA A 552 -3.87 17.96 -24.55
C ALA A 552 -4.89 18.66 -23.65
N ASP A 553 -6.16 18.65 -24.03
CA ASP A 553 -7.27 19.21 -23.24
C ASP A 553 -7.45 18.44 -21.92
N LYS A 554 -7.45 17.10 -21.96
CA LYS A 554 -7.47 16.24 -20.76
C LYS A 554 -6.31 16.57 -19.81
N ILE A 555 -5.10 16.73 -20.34
CA ILE A 555 -3.91 17.07 -19.54
C ILE A 555 -4.06 18.45 -18.90
N LYS A 556 -4.51 19.45 -19.66
CA LYS A 556 -4.76 20.80 -19.16
C LYS A 556 -5.81 20.78 -18.04
N GLU A 557 -6.86 19.98 -18.19
CA GLU A 557 -7.88 19.78 -17.17
C GLU A 557 -7.29 19.19 -15.89
N VAL A 558 -6.53 18.08 -15.97
CA VAL A 558 -5.88 17.45 -14.81
C VAL A 558 -4.95 18.41 -14.09
N MET A 559 -4.15 19.18 -14.83
CA MET A 559 -3.25 20.17 -14.24
C MET A 559 -4.00 21.28 -13.52
N GLY A 560 -5.17 21.70 -14.02
CA GLY A 560 -6.05 22.66 -13.35
C GLY A 560 -6.82 22.07 -12.16
N ALA A 561 -7.24 20.81 -12.26
CA ALA A 561 -7.99 20.11 -11.23
C ALA A 561 -7.17 19.85 -9.96
N ALA A 562 -5.83 19.83 -10.03
CA ALA A 562 -4.97 19.71 -8.86
C ALA A 562 -5.19 20.80 -7.80
N SER A 563 -5.79 21.94 -8.18
CA SER A 563 -6.04 23.09 -7.31
C SER A 563 -7.51 23.52 -7.23
N LYS A 564 -8.42 22.87 -7.96
CA LYS A 564 -9.83 23.26 -8.06
C LYS A 564 -10.77 22.08 -7.80
N SER A 565 -11.84 22.35 -7.06
CA SER A 565 -12.91 21.37 -6.87
C SER A 565 -13.65 21.12 -8.19
N LYS A 566 -14.19 19.91 -8.35
CA LYS A 566 -15.03 19.54 -9.47
C LYS A 566 -16.51 19.58 -9.08
N HIS A 567 -17.37 19.94 -10.02
CA HIS A 567 -18.82 19.84 -9.85
C HIS A 567 -19.31 18.51 -10.41
N VAL A 568 -20.02 17.74 -9.58
CA VAL A 568 -20.55 16.41 -9.93
C VAL A 568 -22.06 16.42 -9.71
N SER A 569 -22.79 15.90 -10.68
CA SER A 569 -24.23 15.63 -10.59
C SER A 569 -24.44 14.12 -10.63
N ILE A 570 -25.02 13.57 -9.57
CA ILE A 570 -25.26 12.13 -9.40
C ILE A 570 -26.76 11.89 -9.52
N GLU A 571 -27.16 11.17 -10.55
CA GLU A 571 -28.54 10.80 -10.84
C GLU A 571 -28.76 9.33 -10.48
N PHE A 572 -29.50 9.08 -9.41
CA PHE A 572 -29.98 7.75 -9.04
C PHE A 572 -31.33 7.52 -9.71
N ILE A 573 -31.47 6.41 -10.43
CA ILE A 573 -32.71 6.01 -11.10
C ILE A 573 -33.14 4.59 -10.70
N ASN A 574 -34.41 4.29 -10.93
CA ASN A 574 -35.03 2.99 -10.64
C ASN A 574 -34.85 2.57 -9.18
N ILE A 575 -34.90 3.53 -8.26
CA ILE A 575 -34.76 3.31 -6.81
C ILE A 575 -35.94 2.44 -6.34
N PRO A 576 -35.68 1.31 -5.63
CA PRO A 576 -36.71 0.32 -5.32
C PRO A 576 -37.61 0.68 -4.12
N PHE A 577 -37.23 1.66 -3.30
CA PHE A 577 -38.00 2.12 -2.14
C PHE A 577 -38.72 3.46 -2.41
N LYS A 578 -39.84 3.69 -1.72
CA LYS A 578 -40.81 4.76 -2.03
C LYS A 578 -40.68 6.01 -1.14
N GLU A 579 -41.15 7.13 -1.70
CA GLU A 579 -41.54 8.38 -1.02
C GLU A 579 -40.40 9.19 -0.37
N THR A 580 -39.70 8.65 0.63
CA THR A 580 -38.63 9.34 1.34
C THR A 580 -37.47 8.39 1.65
N ALA A 581 -36.25 8.92 1.61
CA ALA A 581 -35.05 8.17 1.95
C ALA A 581 -34.12 9.03 2.81
N LYS A 582 -33.24 8.36 3.55
CA LYS A 582 -32.16 8.99 4.29
C LYS A 582 -30.89 8.97 3.46
N LEU A 583 -30.35 10.14 3.14
CA LEU A 583 -29.03 10.30 2.57
C LEU A 583 -28.00 10.43 3.69
N ILE A 584 -27.15 9.42 3.84
CA ILE A 584 -26.00 9.43 4.74
C ILE A 584 -24.75 9.69 3.91
N THR A 585 -23.95 10.67 4.30
CA THR A 585 -22.70 11.06 3.62
C THR A 585 -21.53 10.90 4.57
N TYR A 586 -20.47 10.22 4.12
CA TYR A 586 -19.17 10.18 4.76
C TYR A 586 -18.12 10.79 3.82
N LYS A 587 -17.17 11.52 4.38
CA LYS A 587 -16.16 12.28 3.64
C LYS A 587 -14.77 12.02 4.18
N ILE A 588 -13.84 11.74 3.27
CA ILE A 588 -12.41 11.78 3.54
C ILE A 588 -11.85 12.92 2.70
N ASP A 589 -11.63 14.07 3.31
CA ASP A 589 -11.27 15.31 2.62
C ASP A 589 -10.27 16.15 3.45
N SER A 590 -10.08 17.42 3.06
CA SER A 590 -9.15 18.31 3.76
C SER A 590 -9.62 18.70 5.17
N ALA A 591 -10.89 18.49 5.52
CA ALA A 591 -11.49 18.85 6.79
C ALA A 591 -11.93 17.66 7.65
N HIS A 592 -12.17 16.49 7.06
CA HIS A 592 -12.80 15.35 7.71
C HIS A 592 -11.99 14.06 7.52
N SER A 593 -12.05 13.19 8.53
CA SER A 593 -11.44 11.85 8.52
C SER A 593 -9.95 11.87 8.15
N ASN A 594 -9.26 12.91 8.63
CA ASN A 594 -7.92 13.26 8.21
C ASN A 594 -7.10 13.79 9.40
N ALA A 595 -6.52 12.85 10.14
CA ALA A 595 -5.68 13.15 11.29
C ALA A 595 -4.48 14.05 10.95
N CYS A 596 -3.90 13.92 9.74
CA CYS A 596 -2.79 14.75 9.27
C CYS A 596 -3.21 16.22 9.10
N SER A 597 -4.33 16.48 8.41
CA SER A 597 -4.84 17.84 8.22
C SER A 597 -5.26 18.48 9.54
N PHE A 598 -5.89 17.71 10.42
CA PHE A 598 -6.23 18.22 11.75
C PHE A 598 -4.98 18.58 12.58
N ASN A 599 -3.93 17.73 12.54
CA ASN A 599 -2.65 18.05 13.17
C ASN A 599 -2.00 19.29 12.54
N LYS A 600 -2.15 19.47 11.22
CA LYS A 600 -1.68 20.66 10.50
C LYS A 600 -2.39 21.93 10.95
N LYS A 601 -3.72 21.92 11.05
CA LYS A 601 -4.52 23.08 11.47
C LYS A 601 -4.21 23.53 12.90
N THR A 602 -3.77 22.60 13.74
CA THR A 602 -3.52 22.83 15.17
C THR A 602 -2.02 22.94 15.50
N GLU A 603 -1.16 23.00 14.49
CA GLU A 603 0.28 23.10 14.72
C GLU A 603 0.64 24.45 15.37
N PRO A 604 1.49 24.47 16.41
CA PRO A 604 1.81 25.67 17.17
C PRO A 604 2.64 26.69 16.36
N ARG A 605 3.35 26.22 15.32
CA ARG A 605 4.15 27.04 14.42
C ARG A 605 3.89 26.59 13.00
N LYS A 606 3.57 27.54 12.11
CA LYS A 606 3.38 27.24 10.68
C LYS A 606 4.64 26.60 10.11
N THR A 607 4.53 25.36 9.66
CA THR A 607 5.60 24.63 8.99
C THR A 607 5.34 24.48 7.50
N GLY A 608 6.36 24.12 6.72
CA GLY A 608 6.19 23.73 5.32
C GLY A 608 5.69 22.29 5.11
N THR A 609 5.51 21.50 6.18
CA THR A 609 5.09 20.10 6.05
C THR A 609 3.59 19.98 5.80
N PRO A 610 3.12 19.03 4.97
CA PRO A 610 1.69 18.78 4.76
C PRO A 610 0.95 18.35 6.03
N CYS A 611 1.57 17.53 6.88
CA CYS A 611 1.09 17.21 8.22
C CYS A 611 1.89 18.04 9.20
N GLY A 612 1.24 18.96 9.92
CA GLY A 612 1.94 19.89 10.79
C GLY A 612 2.76 19.18 11.87
N VAL A 613 3.69 19.92 12.47
CA VAL A 613 4.60 19.38 13.50
C VAL A 613 4.22 19.94 14.87
N GLY A 614 3.97 19.06 15.84
CA GLY A 614 3.65 19.43 17.22
C GLY A 614 2.21 19.86 17.43
N GLY A 615 1.31 19.54 16.48
CA GLY A 615 -0.12 19.83 16.57
C GLY A 615 -0.86 19.03 17.65
N ALA A 616 -2.20 19.12 17.65
CA ALA A 616 -3.05 18.52 18.67
C ALA A 616 -2.89 16.98 18.77
N ILE A 617 -2.74 16.29 17.63
CA ILE A 617 -2.55 14.83 17.62
C ILE A 617 -1.18 14.48 18.22
N ASP A 618 -0.12 15.20 17.84
CA ASP A 618 1.22 14.98 18.40
C ASP A 618 1.22 15.15 19.93
N LYS A 619 0.58 16.22 20.42
CA LYS A 619 0.42 16.48 21.86
C LYS A 619 -0.37 15.39 22.56
N ALA A 620 -1.51 14.97 21.99
CA ALA A 620 -2.35 13.93 22.58
C ALA A 620 -1.65 12.57 22.62
N VAL A 621 -0.91 12.21 21.57
CA VAL A 621 -0.10 10.98 21.56
C VAL A 621 1.05 11.05 22.56
N ALA A 622 1.69 12.21 22.71
CA ALA A 622 2.73 12.41 23.72
C ALA A 622 2.18 12.25 25.15
N GLU A 623 1.02 12.84 25.43
CA GLU A 623 0.37 12.69 26.74
C GLU A 623 -0.09 11.24 26.98
N ALA A 624 -0.66 10.57 25.98
CA ALA A 624 -1.02 9.15 26.06
C ALA A 624 0.18 8.28 26.45
N ARG A 625 1.36 8.53 25.84
CA ARG A 625 2.60 7.81 26.21
C ARG A 625 3.04 8.13 27.65
N LYS A 626 2.94 9.38 28.07
CA LYS A 626 3.32 9.82 29.41
C LYS A 626 2.42 9.19 30.47
N GLN A 627 1.10 9.22 30.27
CA GLN A 627 0.12 8.59 31.15
C GLN A 627 0.36 7.08 31.24
N ALA A 628 0.44 6.39 30.09
CA ALA A 628 0.65 4.94 30.04
C ALA A 628 1.96 4.53 30.74
N ARG A 629 3.02 5.34 30.60
CA ARG A 629 4.28 5.14 31.33
C ARG A 629 4.08 5.26 32.84
N GLY A 630 3.33 6.25 33.30
CA GLY A 630 3.00 6.42 34.72
C GLY A 630 2.24 5.21 35.29
N GLU A 631 1.21 4.75 34.59
CA GLU A 631 0.40 3.59 34.99
C GLU A 631 1.22 2.29 34.99
N GLY A 632 2.03 2.06 33.95
CA GLY A 632 2.94 0.92 33.89
C GLY A 632 3.93 0.91 35.05
N LEU A 633 4.58 2.06 35.33
CA LEU A 633 5.52 2.18 36.44
C LEU A 633 4.84 1.93 37.80
N LYS A 634 3.61 2.43 37.98
CA LYS A 634 2.80 2.16 39.18
C LYS A 634 2.53 0.66 39.34
N LYS A 635 2.15 -0.04 38.26
CA LYS A 635 1.88 -1.48 38.32
C LYS A 635 3.12 -2.29 38.67
N ALA A 636 4.27 -2.00 38.07
CA ALA A 636 5.52 -2.66 38.39
C ALA A 636 5.96 -2.41 39.85
N ARG A 637 5.79 -1.18 40.34
CA ARG A 637 6.08 -0.84 41.75
C ARG A 637 5.20 -1.64 42.71
N ILE A 638 3.88 -1.71 42.46
CA ILE A 638 2.95 -2.50 43.30
C ILE A 638 3.37 -3.97 43.34
N TYR A 639 3.75 -4.53 42.19
CA TYR A 639 4.21 -5.91 42.11
C TYR A 639 5.49 -6.15 42.91
N LEU A 640 6.54 -5.33 42.72
CA LEU A 640 7.77 -5.47 43.49
C LEU A 640 7.54 -5.28 45.00
N SER A 641 6.72 -4.29 45.39
CA SER A 641 6.35 -4.12 46.81
C SER A 641 5.62 -5.35 47.38
N SER A 642 4.79 -6.03 46.59
CA SER A 642 4.12 -7.28 47.04
C SER A 642 5.09 -8.45 47.25
N LEU A 643 6.30 -8.37 46.69
CA LEU A 643 7.38 -9.35 46.89
C LEU A 643 8.35 -8.93 48.02
N GLY A 644 8.04 -7.86 48.76
CA GLY A 644 8.84 -7.40 49.89
C GLY A 644 9.96 -6.42 49.55
N TYR A 645 9.99 -5.84 48.34
CA TYR A 645 10.98 -4.83 47.98
C TYR A 645 10.68 -3.50 48.65
N GLU A 646 11.70 -2.90 49.26
CA GLU A 646 11.61 -1.59 49.89
C GLU A 646 11.52 -0.46 48.86
N LYS A 647 10.92 0.67 49.27
CA LYS A 647 10.77 1.86 48.42
C LYS A 647 12.12 2.37 47.87
N LYS A 648 13.19 2.30 48.67
CA LYS A 648 14.55 2.71 48.27
C LYS A 648 15.12 1.79 47.18
N GLU A 649 14.90 0.49 47.30
CA GLU A 649 15.32 -0.51 46.31
C GLU A 649 14.59 -0.32 44.99
N ILE A 650 13.27 -0.08 45.02
CA ILE A 650 12.49 0.14 43.81
C ILE A 650 12.91 1.43 43.09
N GLU A 651 13.21 2.51 43.82
CA GLU A 651 13.73 3.74 43.19
C GLU A 651 15.15 3.54 42.65
N LEU A 652 16.00 2.75 43.32
CA LEU A 652 17.32 2.39 42.78
C LEU A 652 17.19 1.59 41.49
N LEU A 653 16.29 0.60 41.43
CA LEU A 653 15.96 -0.15 40.23
C LEU A 653 15.49 0.78 39.12
N LYS A 654 14.50 1.63 39.39
CA LYS A 654 13.93 2.57 38.41
C LYS A 654 14.96 3.53 37.82
N ASN A 655 15.89 4.03 38.63
CA ASN A 655 16.92 4.97 38.19
C ASN A 655 18.01 4.30 37.35
N ASN A 656 18.36 3.06 37.66
CA ASN A 656 19.46 2.35 37.00
C ASN A 656 19.01 1.46 35.84
N ILE A 657 17.76 0.99 35.79
CA ILE A 657 17.32 0.09 34.71
C ILE A 657 17.40 0.77 33.33
N ARG A 658 17.21 2.11 33.27
CA ARG A 658 17.34 2.88 32.02
C ARG A 658 18.77 2.86 31.46
N SER A 659 19.79 2.83 32.32
CA SER A 659 21.18 2.73 31.87
C SER A 659 21.52 1.31 31.39
N CYS A 660 20.76 0.29 31.81
CA CYS A 660 20.90 -1.08 31.34
C CYS A 660 20.27 -1.34 29.96
N VAL A 661 19.16 -0.68 29.62
CA VAL A 661 18.44 -0.89 28.35
C VAL A 661 19.23 -0.41 27.11
N GLY A 662 20.26 0.42 27.30
CA GLY A 662 21.11 0.94 26.22
C GLY A 662 22.47 0.26 26.04
N ARG A 663 22.85 -0.71 26.90
CA ARG A 663 24.15 -1.39 26.82
C ARG A 663 24.10 -2.59 25.88
N MET A 664 25.21 -2.86 25.20
CA MET A 664 25.41 -4.02 24.31
C MET A 664 25.19 -5.36 25.03
N ASN A 665 25.22 -5.37 26.38
CA ASN A 665 24.88 -6.51 27.21
C ASN A 665 23.96 -6.11 28.39
N ALA A 666 22.66 -5.91 28.09
CA ALA A 666 21.63 -5.60 29.09
C ALA A 666 21.54 -6.65 30.22
N ARG A 667 21.85 -7.91 29.92
CA ARG A 667 21.85 -9.02 30.88
C ARG A 667 22.94 -8.86 31.94
N ASN A 668 24.16 -8.49 31.53
CA ASN A 668 25.24 -8.21 32.48
C ASN A 668 24.93 -6.99 33.35
N CYS A 669 24.34 -5.94 32.77
CA CYS A 669 23.95 -4.77 33.56
C CYS A 669 22.85 -5.09 34.59
N LEU A 670 21.86 -5.91 34.21
CA LEU A 670 20.84 -6.39 35.15
C LEU A 670 21.46 -7.28 36.24
N ASN A 671 22.49 -8.06 35.92
CA ASN A 671 23.23 -8.85 36.91
C ASN A 671 23.97 -7.96 37.92
N GLU A 672 24.74 -6.99 37.44
CA GLU A 672 25.44 -6.01 38.28
C GLU A 672 24.46 -5.25 39.19
N LEU A 673 23.32 -4.83 38.64
CA LEU A 673 22.29 -4.11 39.39
C LEU A 673 21.66 -5.01 40.46
N SER A 674 21.40 -6.27 40.14
CA SER A 674 20.85 -7.26 41.08
C SER A 674 21.82 -7.55 42.22
N GLU A 675 23.12 -7.66 41.92
CA GLU A 675 24.17 -7.90 42.92
C GLU A 675 24.42 -6.68 43.82
N ARG A 676 24.29 -5.46 43.28
CA ARG A 676 24.35 -4.22 44.08
C ARG A 676 23.18 -4.10 45.05
N ILE A 677 21.97 -4.49 44.64
CA ILE A 677 20.78 -4.43 45.50
C ILE A 677 20.78 -5.58 46.50
N GLY A 678 21.18 -6.77 46.08
CA GLY A 678 21.29 -7.96 46.92
C GLY A 678 22.63 -8.12 47.61
N ALA A 679 23.41 -7.03 47.78
CA ALA A 679 24.78 -7.09 48.32
C ALA A 679 24.82 -7.83 49.66
N GLY A 680 25.63 -8.89 49.74
CA GLY A 680 25.75 -9.75 50.92
C GLY A 680 24.71 -10.87 51.05
N ASN A 681 23.72 -10.98 50.14
CA ASN A 681 22.72 -12.05 50.15
C ASN A 681 22.51 -12.65 48.73
N PRO A 682 23.14 -13.81 48.43
CA PRO A 682 23.01 -14.50 47.14
C PRO A 682 21.56 -14.89 46.77
N ASN A 683 20.73 -15.22 47.76
CA ASN A 683 19.33 -15.58 47.55
C ASN A 683 18.50 -14.36 47.12
N ARG A 684 18.72 -13.19 47.76
CA ARG A 684 18.09 -11.92 47.36
C ARG A 684 18.49 -11.51 45.95
N SER A 685 19.78 -11.63 45.62
CA SER A 685 20.29 -11.35 44.26
C SER A 685 19.65 -12.26 43.19
N ARG A 686 19.42 -13.54 43.51
CA ARG A 686 18.74 -14.49 42.61
C ARG A 686 17.26 -14.15 42.43
N ASN A 687 16.55 -13.78 43.49
CA ASN A 687 15.14 -13.37 43.43
C ASN A 687 14.95 -12.16 42.51
N ILE A 688 15.81 -11.14 42.61
CA ILE A 688 15.78 -9.95 41.73
C ILE A 688 15.91 -10.31 40.26
N LYS A 689 16.78 -11.26 39.91
CA LYS A 689 16.96 -11.72 38.53
C LYS A 689 15.69 -12.40 37.97
N ASN A 690 14.85 -12.98 38.83
CA ASN A 690 13.60 -13.63 38.46
C ASN A 690 12.40 -12.67 38.48
N ASP A 691 12.35 -11.76 39.46
CA ASP A 691 11.20 -10.87 39.67
C ASP A 691 11.17 -9.70 38.68
N LEU A 692 12.35 -9.18 38.28
CA LEU A 692 12.44 -8.04 37.37
C LEU A 692 11.85 -8.30 35.98
N PRO A 693 12.11 -9.45 35.33
CA PRO A 693 11.42 -9.82 34.09
C PRO A 693 9.89 -9.81 34.24
N GLU A 694 9.35 -10.37 35.32
CA GLU A 694 7.90 -10.38 35.54
C GLU A 694 7.35 -8.98 35.81
N ALA A 695 8.06 -8.16 36.60
CA ALA A 695 7.71 -6.76 36.81
C ALA A 695 7.69 -5.98 35.49
N PHE A 696 8.64 -6.26 34.59
CA PHE A 696 8.71 -5.65 33.27
C PHE A 696 7.57 -6.10 32.35
N GLU A 697 7.19 -7.37 32.38
CA GLU A 697 6.03 -7.86 31.62
C GLU A 697 4.72 -7.25 32.13
N LYS A 698 4.54 -7.12 33.46
CA LYS A 698 3.40 -6.40 34.04
C LYS A 698 3.41 -4.91 33.64
N TYR A 699 4.57 -4.24 33.68
CA TYR A 699 4.73 -2.87 33.16
C TYR A 699 4.30 -2.77 31.71
N LYS A 700 4.83 -3.64 30.84
CA LYS A 700 4.60 -3.61 29.39
C LYS A 700 3.13 -3.85 29.06
N LYS A 701 2.50 -4.83 29.69
CA LYS A 701 1.06 -5.12 29.52
C LYS A 701 0.21 -3.92 29.93
N THR A 702 0.43 -3.36 31.11
CA THR A 702 -0.31 -2.18 31.58
C THR A 702 -0.05 -0.95 30.70
N PHE A 703 1.20 -0.71 30.31
CA PHE A 703 1.55 0.37 29.38
C PHE A 703 0.78 0.22 28.06
N GLN A 704 0.82 -0.95 27.42
CA GLN A 704 0.18 -1.18 26.13
C GLN A 704 -1.35 -1.01 26.24
N THR A 705 -1.98 -1.61 27.25
CA THR A 705 -3.43 -1.47 27.47
C THR A 705 -3.82 -0.01 27.68
N SER A 706 -3.11 0.71 28.55
CA SER A 706 -3.39 2.12 28.84
C SER A 706 -3.17 3.01 27.63
N TYR A 707 -2.03 2.85 26.96
CA TYR A 707 -1.67 3.62 25.77
C TYR A 707 -2.71 3.44 24.68
N TYR A 708 -3.04 2.19 24.33
CA TYR A 708 -3.94 1.92 23.22
C TYR A 708 -5.40 2.27 23.50
N ARG A 709 -5.84 2.24 24.76
CA ARG A 709 -7.14 2.80 25.16
C ARG A 709 -7.22 4.30 24.85
N THR A 710 -6.18 5.07 25.18
CA THR A 710 -6.15 6.51 24.88
C THR A 710 -5.99 6.76 23.38
N ILE A 711 -5.16 5.99 22.67
CA ILE A 711 -5.04 6.06 21.21
C ILE A 711 -6.37 5.80 20.52
N ASP A 712 -7.15 4.83 21.00
CA ASP A 712 -8.46 4.54 20.44
C ASP A 712 -9.44 5.70 20.63
N GLY A 713 -9.40 6.35 21.80
CA GLY A 713 -10.13 7.59 22.04
C GLY A 713 -9.77 8.70 21.05
N ILE A 714 -8.48 8.86 20.71
CA ILE A 714 -8.03 9.83 19.68
C ILE A 714 -8.53 9.43 18.29
N ASN A 715 -8.50 8.14 17.97
CA ASN A 715 -9.00 7.64 16.68
C ASN A 715 -10.49 7.88 16.48
N ASN A 716 -11.26 8.03 17.56
CA ASN A 716 -12.69 8.32 17.55
C ASN A 716 -13.01 9.83 17.54
N TRP A 717 -12.00 10.70 17.47
CA TRP A 717 -12.23 12.13 17.28
C TRP A 717 -12.96 12.41 15.97
N LYS A 718 -13.76 13.49 15.96
CA LYS A 718 -14.60 13.87 14.82
C LYS A 718 -13.76 14.14 13.55
N GLU A 719 -12.57 14.70 13.73
CA GLU A 719 -11.67 15.09 12.66
C GLU A 719 -10.79 13.92 12.16
N VAL A 720 -10.77 12.80 12.89
CA VAL A 720 -9.89 11.65 12.65
C VAL A 720 -10.66 10.46 12.08
N SER A 721 -11.79 10.09 12.70
CA SER A 721 -12.60 8.93 12.31
C SER A 721 -13.36 9.16 11.01
N LEU A 722 -13.74 8.07 10.33
CA LEU A 722 -14.71 8.13 9.23
C LEU A 722 -16.08 8.61 9.76
N GLU A 723 -16.52 8.06 10.88
CA GLU A 723 -17.79 8.39 11.54
C GLU A 723 -17.92 9.86 11.90
N GLY A 724 -16.82 10.52 12.26
CA GLY A 724 -16.80 11.95 12.55
C GLY A 724 -17.17 12.85 11.35
N SER A 725 -17.07 12.33 10.13
CA SER A 725 -17.47 13.01 8.89
C SER A 725 -18.95 12.82 8.53
N LYS A 726 -19.68 12.00 9.29
CA LYS A 726 -21.05 11.58 8.96
C LYS A 726 -22.00 12.77 8.95
N GLU A 727 -22.72 12.91 7.83
CA GLU A 727 -23.82 13.85 7.65
C GLU A 727 -25.07 13.07 7.25
N GLU A 728 -26.22 13.43 7.79
CA GLU A 728 -27.50 12.78 7.49
C GLU A 728 -28.53 13.82 7.06
N LYS A 729 -29.31 13.50 6.03
CA LYS A 729 -30.38 14.35 5.52
C LYS A 729 -31.51 13.50 4.94
N GLU A 730 -32.76 13.86 5.22
CA GLU A 730 -33.91 13.30 4.51
C GLU A 730 -34.02 13.87 3.08
N VAL A 731 -34.33 13.01 2.13
CA VAL A 731 -34.46 13.35 0.71
C VAL A 731 -35.70 12.70 0.11
N ASP A 732 -36.35 13.44 -0.79
CA ASP A 732 -37.53 12.96 -1.51
C ASP A 732 -37.12 12.10 -2.70
N ILE A 733 -37.76 10.94 -2.84
CA ILE A 733 -37.61 10.09 -4.03
C ILE A 733 -38.79 10.32 -4.96
N ARG A 734 -38.55 11.02 -6.08
CA ARG A 734 -39.61 11.38 -7.03
C ARG A 734 -39.59 10.40 -8.19
N LYS A 735 -40.67 9.63 -8.34
CA LYS A 735 -40.83 8.63 -9.41
C LYS A 735 -39.63 7.65 -9.51
N GLY A 736 -39.12 7.20 -8.36
CA GLY A 736 -37.96 6.30 -8.29
C GLY A 736 -36.62 6.97 -8.67
N MET A 737 -36.55 8.31 -8.67
CA MET A 737 -35.36 9.07 -9.01
C MET A 737 -34.95 10.03 -7.89
N PHE A 738 -33.64 10.25 -7.79
CA PHE A 738 -33.04 11.24 -6.91
C PHE A 738 -31.79 11.84 -7.56
N ILE A 739 -31.65 13.16 -7.56
CA ILE A 739 -30.48 13.86 -8.11
C ILE A 739 -29.77 14.60 -7.00
N LEU A 740 -28.45 14.39 -6.93
CA LEU A 740 -27.57 15.02 -5.96
C LEU A 740 -26.45 15.77 -6.67
N ASN A 741 -26.37 17.08 -6.43
CA ASN A 741 -25.25 17.90 -6.86
C ASN A 741 -24.23 18.06 -5.73
N ARG A 742 -22.94 17.87 -6.04
CA ARG A 742 -21.83 17.98 -5.09
C ARG A 742 -20.63 18.69 -5.70
N THR A 743 -19.95 19.45 -4.86
CA THR A 743 -18.62 19.97 -5.13
C THR A 743 -17.61 19.06 -4.46
N VAL A 744 -16.65 18.57 -5.23
CA VAL A 744 -15.73 17.50 -4.83
C VAL A 744 -14.30 18.04 -4.85
N GLU A 745 -13.68 18.11 -3.68
CA GLU A 745 -12.30 18.59 -3.54
C GLU A 745 -11.30 17.64 -4.23
N PRO A 746 -10.14 18.15 -4.69
CA PRO A 746 -9.04 17.30 -5.13
C PRO A 746 -8.57 16.38 -4.00
N ASN A 747 -8.35 15.12 -4.32
CA ASN A 747 -7.95 14.08 -3.35
C ASN A 747 -8.97 13.91 -2.23
N SER A 748 -10.22 13.70 -2.61
CA SER A 748 -11.29 13.36 -1.66
C SER A 748 -11.96 12.04 -2.02
N VAL A 749 -12.55 11.42 -1.00
CA VAL A 749 -13.39 10.22 -1.13
C VAL A 749 -14.74 10.51 -0.49
N TYR A 750 -15.80 10.18 -1.22
CA TYR A 750 -17.18 10.30 -0.76
C TYR A 750 -17.80 8.91 -0.75
N LEU A 751 -18.39 8.54 0.39
CA LEU A 751 -19.32 7.42 0.49
C LEU A 751 -20.70 7.98 0.79
N LEU A 752 -21.63 7.75 -0.12
CA LEU A 752 -23.03 8.11 0.02
C LEU A 752 -23.83 6.83 0.22
N ILE A 753 -24.79 6.86 1.14
CA ILE A 753 -25.73 5.77 1.36
C ILE A 753 -27.12 6.36 1.27
N LEU A 754 -27.90 5.90 0.29
CA LEU A 754 -29.31 6.19 0.20
C LEU A 754 -30.05 5.02 0.84
N GLU A 755 -30.64 5.25 2.00
CA GLU A 755 -31.34 4.25 2.81
C GLU A 755 -32.83 4.52 2.77
N GLY A 756 -33.59 3.58 2.20
CA GLY A 756 -35.06 3.62 2.19
C GLY A 756 -35.64 3.38 3.58
N SER A 757 -36.75 4.05 3.85
CA SER A 757 -37.53 3.92 5.09
C SER A 757 -38.09 2.51 5.29
#